data_AF-A0A2K0USC8-F1
#
_entry.id   AF-A0A2K0USC8-F1
#
_cell.length_a   1.000
_cell.length_b   1.000
_cell.length_c   1.000
_cell.angle_alpha   90.00
_cell.angle_beta   90.00
_cell.angle_gamma   90.00
#
_symmetry.space_group_name_H-M   'P 1'
#
loop_
_entity.id
_entity.type
_entity.pdbx_description
1 polymer ?
#
loop_
_entity_poly.entity_id
_entity_poly.type
_entity_poly.pdbx_seq_one_letter_code
_entity_poly.pdbx_strand_id
1 'polypeptide(L)'
;MTYIHGKPATLTKANLEYLVHHIFLPTKLPGGDDSSAKNEMLMVNFVLHTLVRFMGECTSEDETAIKACVAMIKGLQISKSAQGSLSANGALEVLRQLSLQAPIALFHVAAQNGGVLVHKKSASTIFETFELSPANKVVMTTQGRLVRQFPANATEIPYPDVEDEAFQSVFTKTLEKMSYQTVQETKHRVRKAKQEHDEDRETVEPRIVTDFLPSMLRGVGKQVTVPGICKNTHEEVMWSDSKFPWRRSPVWLLIRVGLQLTMARLARKDKDPYKEFMIFLMAQVLDVAVKQSTASEVLHTMLTKISRRLCKLKYLSIGRWPQSIQQIVSEASKCLATRWDRIRKREEKLLELNDLEKSVMECNSHFSLPSMEGFLNSIPKRGKHIEFPNFIPIPHVQPLNSNNLPTVTAGDERYLPFRLALIESWVATSLDTWLTCHIAEENSCRDLKRLIQSYHSVASRWYFSRPEDASRMLLTAGELWVAADKAVIHALPMLNAYDPEVPTEVWQALLLASMADMERLHRLEEYLLNRQRVTRSMDRPSIFRSYGHRYSFPVQYFSGSVEHQQLKAEIEERALAQRQAKIEELRRLKKEYGTLMHRFNDARCDEYSREEYGITVRQHSYACVRHRYLDKANNLQIQVHEWPLPKNTLEAQATVFELAVPLIF
;
A
#
# COMPACT_ATOMS: atom_id res chain seq x y z
N MET A 1 -5.49 -21.93 -21.40
CA MET A 1 -6.14 -23.02 -20.67
C MET A 1 -5.56 -24.29 -21.23
N THR A 2 -4.59 -24.88 -20.52
CA THR A 2 -4.02 -26.16 -20.93
C THR A 2 -5.05 -27.24 -20.62
N TYR A 3 -5.60 -27.83 -21.68
CA TYR A 3 -6.45 -29.00 -21.59
C TYR A 3 -5.60 -30.20 -21.17
N ILE A 4 -5.85 -30.73 -19.98
CA ILE A 4 -5.48 -32.08 -19.60
C ILE A 4 -6.82 -32.82 -19.37
N HIS A 5 -7.11 -33.80 -20.23
CA HIS A 5 -8.22 -34.77 -20.08
C HIS A 5 -9.67 -34.24 -19.98
N GLY A 6 -10.09 -33.32 -20.85
CA GLY A 6 -11.52 -33.09 -21.12
C GLY A 6 -12.38 -32.61 -19.95
N LYS A 7 -11.79 -32.19 -18.82
CA LYS A 7 -12.46 -31.49 -17.72
C LYS A 7 -11.96 -30.04 -17.68
N PRO A 8 -12.84 -29.03 -17.52
CA PRO A 8 -12.40 -27.64 -17.39
C PRO A 8 -11.50 -27.56 -16.15
N ALA A 9 -10.25 -27.12 -16.34
CA ALA A 9 -9.35 -26.86 -15.22
C ALA A 9 -10.05 -25.89 -14.27
N THR A 10 -10.35 -26.36 -13.05
CA THR A 10 -11.05 -25.57 -12.05
C THR A 10 -10.27 -24.28 -11.83
N LEU A 11 -10.86 -23.11 -12.11
CA LEU A 11 -10.19 -21.84 -11.82
C LEU A 11 -9.83 -21.84 -10.33
N THR A 12 -8.59 -21.50 -9.99
CA THR A 12 -8.25 -21.28 -8.58
C THR A 12 -8.93 -20.02 -8.06
N LYS A 13 -9.04 -19.87 -6.75
CA LYS A 13 -9.59 -18.67 -6.12
C LYS A 13 -8.85 -17.40 -6.56
N ALA A 14 -7.52 -17.44 -6.60
CA ALA A 14 -6.69 -16.33 -7.06
C ALA A 14 -6.93 -15.97 -8.55
N ASN A 15 -7.12 -16.97 -9.41
CA ASN A 15 -7.45 -16.75 -10.82
C ASN A 15 -8.80 -16.04 -10.97
N LEU A 16 -9.80 -16.44 -10.16
CA LEU A 16 -11.10 -15.80 -10.14
C LEU A 16 -11.01 -14.36 -9.62
N GLU A 17 -10.28 -14.12 -8.54
CA GLU A 17 -10.06 -12.77 -7.97
C GLU A 17 -9.47 -11.81 -9.02
N TYR A 18 -8.45 -12.24 -9.78
CA TYR A 18 -7.90 -11.45 -10.88
C TYR A 18 -8.98 -11.08 -11.92
N LEU A 19 -9.79 -12.05 -12.38
CA LEU A 19 -10.88 -11.76 -13.32
C LEU A 19 -11.90 -10.78 -12.73
N VAL A 20 -12.25 -10.93 -11.45
CA VAL A 20 -13.20 -10.05 -10.75
C VAL A 20 -12.65 -8.63 -10.66
N HIS A 21 -11.39 -8.45 -10.24
CA HIS A 21 -10.77 -7.12 -10.12
C HIS A 21 -10.78 -6.38 -11.46
N HIS A 22 -10.40 -7.06 -12.55
CA HIS A 22 -10.24 -6.42 -13.85
C HIS A 22 -11.55 -6.28 -14.65
N ILE A 23 -12.47 -7.24 -14.58
CA ILE A 23 -13.74 -7.20 -15.32
C ILE A 23 -14.79 -6.38 -14.55
N PHE A 24 -14.96 -6.66 -13.26
CA PHE A 24 -16.00 -6.02 -12.45
C PHE A 24 -15.52 -4.74 -11.81
N LEU A 25 -14.27 -4.61 -11.40
CA LEU A 25 -13.76 -3.47 -10.63
C LEU A 25 -14.61 -3.27 -9.35
N PRO A 26 -14.50 -4.17 -8.35
CA PRO A 26 -15.20 -4.06 -7.07
C PRO A 26 -14.67 -2.91 -6.22
N THR A 27 -15.33 -2.62 -5.10
CA THR A 27 -14.96 -1.52 -4.19
C THR A 27 -13.60 -1.72 -3.52
N LYS A 28 -13.24 -2.96 -3.19
CA LYS A 28 -11.92 -3.30 -2.67
C LYS A 28 -11.06 -3.86 -3.80
N LEU A 29 -10.01 -3.13 -4.15
CA LEU A 29 -9.03 -3.50 -5.17
C LEU A 29 -7.68 -3.86 -4.51
N PRO A 30 -6.80 -4.59 -5.21
CA PRO A 30 -5.47 -4.89 -4.71
C PRO A 30 -4.64 -3.62 -4.45
N GLY A 31 -3.75 -3.70 -3.46
CA GLY A 31 -2.83 -2.61 -3.11
C GLY A 31 -1.53 -2.58 -3.94
N GLY A 32 -1.32 -3.56 -4.80
CA GLY A 32 -0.12 -3.68 -5.64
C GLY A 32 -0.39 -4.45 -6.91
N ASP A 33 0.52 -4.33 -7.87
CA ASP A 33 0.42 -4.95 -9.18
C ASP A 33 0.16 -6.46 -9.10
N ASP A 34 -0.90 -6.92 -9.78
CA ASP A 34 -1.29 -8.32 -9.91
C ASP A 34 -1.11 -8.83 -11.35
N SER A 35 -0.46 -8.04 -12.21
CA SER A 35 -0.15 -8.40 -13.57
C SER A 35 0.90 -9.51 -13.63
N SER A 36 0.64 -10.50 -14.48
CA SER A 36 1.63 -11.51 -14.86
C SER A 36 1.23 -12.11 -16.20
N ALA A 37 2.21 -12.65 -16.94
CA ALA A 37 1.96 -13.36 -18.20
C ALA A 37 0.89 -14.45 -18.04
N LYS A 38 0.92 -15.17 -16.91
CA LYS A 38 -0.06 -16.21 -16.57
C LYS A 38 -1.47 -15.64 -16.36
N ASN A 39 -1.60 -14.55 -15.62
CA ASN A 39 -2.90 -13.91 -15.35
C ASN A 39 -3.48 -13.25 -16.61
N GLU A 40 -2.65 -12.57 -17.40
CA GLU A 40 -3.07 -12.04 -18.70
C GLU A 40 -3.54 -13.15 -19.63
N MET A 41 -2.78 -14.25 -19.73
CA MET A 41 -3.13 -15.39 -20.57
C MET A 41 -4.40 -16.09 -20.05
N LEU A 42 -4.60 -16.18 -18.74
CA LEU A 42 -5.85 -16.66 -18.14
C LEU A 42 -7.04 -15.83 -18.65
N MET A 43 -6.94 -14.50 -18.65
CA MET A 43 -8.01 -13.62 -19.14
C MET A 43 -8.28 -13.81 -20.62
N VAL A 44 -7.25 -13.87 -21.47
CA VAL A 44 -7.38 -14.13 -22.91
C VAL A 44 -8.12 -15.45 -23.14
N ASN A 45 -7.70 -16.51 -22.45
CA ASN A 45 -8.33 -17.83 -22.57
C ASN A 45 -9.78 -17.85 -22.08
N PHE A 46 -10.07 -17.19 -20.96
CA PHE A 46 -11.42 -17.11 -20.43
C PHE A 46 -12.35 -16.42 -21.42
N VAL A 47 -11.92 -15.27 -21.97
CA VAL A 47 -12.68 -14.54 -23.00
C VAL A 47 -12.88 -15.40 -24.26
N LEU A 48 -11.83 -16.09 -24.74
CA LEU A 48 -11.93 -16.97 -25.91
C LEU A 48 -12.96 -18.08 -25.70
N HIS A 49 -12.88 -18.79 -24.57
CA HIS A 49 -13.82 -19.85 -24.24
C HIS A 49 -15.26 -19.31 -24.14
N THR A 50 -15.43 -18.14 -23.50
CA THR A 50 -16.75 -17.52 -23.40
C THR A 50 -17.29 -17.05 -24.75
N LEU A 51 -16.45 -16.57 -25.67
CA LEU A 51 -16.86 -16.23 -27.04
C LEU A 51 -17.34 -17.46 -27.81
N VAL A 52 -16.60 -18.58 -27.72
CA VAL A 52 -17.00 -19.84 -28.38
C VAL A 52 -18.34 -20.33 -27.83
N ARG A 53 -18.54 -20.26 -26.51
CA ARG A 53 -19.84 -20.60 -25.90
C ARG A 53 -20.95 -19.64 -26.36
N PHE A 54 -20.68 -18.33 -26.36
CA PHE A 54 -21.64 -17.32 -26.80
C PHE A 54 -22.07 -17.54 -28.25
N MET A 55 -21.14 -17.90 -29.14
CA MET A 55 -21.41 -18.24 -30.54
C MET A 55 -22.43 -19.37 -30.68
N GLY A 56 -22.37 -20.41 -29.82
CA GLY A 56 -23.35 -21.51 -29.81
C GLY A 56 -24.71 -21.17 -29.18
N GLU A 57 -24.83 -20.00 -28.55
CA GLU A 57 -26.05 -19.51 -27.89
C GLU A 57 -26.69 -18.31 -28.62
N CYS A 58 -26.05 -17.79 -29.67
CA CYS A 58 -26.53 -16.69 -30.51
C CYS A 58 -27.29 -17.15 -31.76
N THR A 59 -27.92 -16.20 -32.46
CA THR A 59 -28.53 -16.46 -33.77
C THR A 59 -27.49 -16.49 -34.89
N SER A 60 -27.82 -17.13 -36.02
CA SER A 60 -26.95 -17.23 -37.20
C SER A 60 -26.55 -15.87 -37.80
N GLU A 61 -27.34 -14.83 -37.56
CA GLU A 61 -27.10 -13.49 -38.12
C GLU A 61 -25.88 -12.78 -37.54
N ASP A 62 -25.54 -13.03 -36.28
CA ASP A 62 -24.38 -12.42 -35.58
C ASP A 62 -23.12 -13.30 -35.67
N GLU A 63 -23.25 -14.47 -36.29
CA GLU A 63 -22.24 -15.53 -36.29
C GLU A 63 -20.93 -15.07 -36.96
N THR A 64 -20.98 -14.29 -38.04
CA THR A 64 -19.79 -13.80 -38.74
C THR A 64 -18.94 -12.87 -37.88
N ALA A 65 -19.56 -11.90 -37.20
CA ALA A 65 -18.84 -10.97 -36.34
C ALA A 65 -18.26 -11.68 -35.10
N ILE A 66 -19.00 -12.64 -34.53
CA ILE A 66 -18.54 -13.43 -33.39
C ILE A 66 -17.39 -14.37 -33.81
N LYS A 67 -17.48 -15.03 -34.98
CA LYS A 67 -16.39 -15.85 -35.54
C LYS A 67 -15.12 -15.05 -35.75
N ALA A 68 -15.23 -13.83 -36.29
CA ALA A 68 -14.09 -12.93 -36.44
C ALA A 68 -13.48 -12.56 -35.08
N CYS A 69 -14.30 -12.34 -34.05
CA CYS A 69 -13.81 -12.11 -32.68
C CYS A 69 -13.10 -13.33 -32.10
N VAL A 70 -13.63 -14.54 -32.31
CA VAL A 70 -12.99 -15.80 -31.89
C VAL A 70 -11.62 -15.94 -32.54
N ALA A 71 -11.53 -15.73 -33.86
CA ALA A 71 -10.27 -15.78 -34.60
C ALA A 71 -9.28 -14.73 -34.11
N MET A 72 -9.72 -13.48 -33.89
CA MET A 72 -8.89 -12.38 -33.38
C MET A 72 -8.32 -12.69 -31.98
N ILE A 73 -9.14 -13.18 -31.04
CA ILE A 73 -8.68 -13.51 -29.68
C ILE A 73 -7.77 -14.75 -29.69
N LYS A 74 -8.05 -15.73 -30.56
CA LYS A 74 -7.14 -16.87 -30.79
C LYS A 74 -5.79 -16.40 -31.35
N GLY A 75 -5.79 -15.44 -32.27
CA GLY A 75 -4.56 -14.81 -32.77
C GLY A 75 -3.79 -14.07 -31.67
N LEU A 76 -4.47 -13.31 -30.81
CA LEU A 76 -3.85 -12.69 -29.64
C LEU A 76 -3.20 -13.75 -28.72
N GLN A 77 -3.82 -14.92 -28.56
CA GLN A 77 -3.25 -16.03 -27.79
C GLN A 77 -2.00 -16.61 -28.47
N ILE A 78 -2.04 -16.87 -29.79
CA ILE A 78 -0.93 -17.45 -30.58
C ILE A 78 0.27 -16.50 -30.61
N SER A 79 0.02 -15.20 -30.76
CA SER A 79 1.08 -14.19 -30.84
C SER A 79 1.83 -13.97 -29.52
N LYS A 80 1.29 -14.42 -28.38
CA LYS A 80 1.92 -14.26 -27.06
C LYS A 80 2.85 -15.42 -26.72
N SER A 81 4.05 -15.08 -26.24
CA SER A 81 4.98 -16.01 -25.61
C SER A 81 4.48 -16.43 -24.22
N ALA A 82 5.11 -17.46 -23.63
CA ALA A 82 4.83 -17.87 -22.25
C ALA A 82 5.14 -16.75 -21.23
N GLN A 83 5.97 -15.79 -21.64
CA GLN A 83 6.43 -14.63 -20.89
C GLN A 83 5.52 -13.40 -21.04
N GLY A 84 4.47 -13.50 -21.87
CA GLY A 84 3.48 -12.42 -22.07
C GLY A 84 3.87 -11.38 -23.11
N SER A 85 5.11 -11.41 -23.61
CA SER A 85 5.60 -10.63 -24.76
C SER A 85 5.12 -11.23 -26.09
N LEU A 86 5.27 -10.48 -27.18
CA LEU A 86 4.97 -10.98 -28.52
C LEU A 86 6.09 -11.92 -28.99
N SER A 87 5.73 -13.00 -29.68
CA SER A 87 6.65 -13.84 -30.45
C SER A 87 6.60 -13.38 -31.91
N ALA A 88 7.75 -13.11 -32.53
CA ALA A 88 7.80 -12.72 -33.95
C ALA A 88 7.16 -13.80 -34.85
N ASN A 89 7.44 -15.07 -34.59
CA ASN A 89 6.86 -16.19 -35.34
C ASN A 89 5.34 -16.29 -35.13
N GLY A 90 4.87 -16.13 -33.88
CA GLY A 90 3.44 -16.14 -33.58
C GLY A 90 2.70 -14.96 -34.22
N ALA A 91 3.31 -13.77 -34.21
CA ALA A 91 2.77 -12.60 -34.90
C ALA A 91 2.74 -12.80 -36.43
N LEU A 92 3.77 -13.42 -37.01
CA LEU A 92 3.82 -13.76 -38.42
C LEU A 92 2.73 -14.77 -38.82
N GLU A 93 2.54 -15.82 -38.03
CA GLU A 93 1.48 -16.80 -38.22
C GLU A 93 0.10 -16.12 -38.23
N VAL A 94 -0.15 -15.24 -37.26
CA VAL A 94 -1.40 -14.49 -37.16
C VAL A 94 -1.62 -13.59 -38.37
N LEU A 95 -0.59 -12.89 -38.86
CA LEU A 95 -0.68 -12.06 -40.06
C LEU A 95 -1.01 -12.89 -41.31
N ARG A 96 -0.37 -14.05 -41.46
CA ARG A 96 -0.59 -14.96 -42.60
C ARG A 96 -1.96 -15.63 -42.57
N GLN A 97 -2.55 -15.80 -41.38
CA GLN A 97 -3.91 -16.35 -41.21
C GLN A 97 -5.03 -15.33 -41.50
N LEU A 98 -4.71 -14.05 -41.70
CA LEU A 98 -5.70 -13.02 -42.02
C LEU A 98 -6.39 -13.31 -43.37
N SER A 99 -7.71 -13.41 -43.33
CA SER A 99 -8.57 -13.66 -44.48
C SER A 99 -9.78 -12.72 -44.46
N LEU A 100 -10.56 -12.67 -45.53
CA LEU A 100 -11.78 -11.84 -45.54
C LEU A 100 -12.84 -12.34 -44.54
N GLN A 101 -12.79 -13.62 -44.16
CA GLN A 101 -13.66 -14.24 -43.17
C GLN A 101 -13.15 -14.03 -41.72
N ALA A 102 -11.85 -13.82 -41.55
CA ALA A 102 -11.21 -13.48 -40.28
C ALA A 102 -10.27 -12.27 -40.48
N PRO A 103 -10.83 -11.06 -40.71
CA PRO A 103 -10.04 -9.95 -41.24
C PRO A 103 -9.27 -9.18 -40.18
N ILE A 104 -9.33 -9.55 -38.90
CA ILE A 104 -8.79 -8.75 -37.80
C ILE A 104 -7.80 -9.54 -36.94
N ALA A 105 -6.62 -8.96 -36.72
CA ALA A 105 -5.62 -9.40 -35.76
C ALA A 105 -5.40 -8.33 -34.68
N LEU A 106 -5.00 -8.77 -33.49
CA LEU A 106 -4.83 -7.91 -32.32
C LEU A 106 -3.53 -8.28 -31.60
N PHE A 107 -2.63 -7.32 -31.43
CA PHE A 107 -1.33 -7.50 -30.80
C PHE A 107 -1.17 -6.62 -29.56
N HIS A 108 -0.58 -7.20 -28.51
CA HIS A 108 -0.26 -6.52 -27.25
C HIS A 108 1.21 -6.13 -27.21
N VAL A 109 1.53 -4.83 -27.26
CA VAL A 109 2.90 -4.31 -27.17
C VAL A 109 3.15 -3.84 -25.73
N ALA A 110 3.33 -4.80 -24.83
CA ALA A 110 3.29 -4.60 -23.38
C ALA A 110 4.28 -3.54 -22.87
N ALA A 111 5.57 -3.66 -23.22
CA ALA A 111 6.62 -2.77 -22.73
C ALA A 111 6.52 -1.30 -23.20
N GLN A 112 5.63 -1.02 -24.16
CA GLN A 112 5.39 0.30 -24.76
C GLN A 112 3.94 0.76 -24.58
N ASN A 113 3.19 0.14 -23.66
CA ASN A 113 1.84 0.57 -23.31
C ASN A 113 0.89 0.70 -24.52
N GLY A 114 1.04 -0.19 -25.51
CA GLY A 114 0.41 -0.05 -26.81
C GLY A 114 -0.37 -1.27 -27.27
N GLY A 115 -1.47 -1.03 -27.97
CA GLY A 115 -2.22 -2.02 -28.74
C GLY A 115 -2.09 -1.75 -30.24
N VAL A 116 -2.00 -2.82 -31.02
CA VAL A 116 -2.03 -2.76 -32.49
C VAL A 116 -3.15 -3.65 -32.99
N LEU A 117 -4.10 -3.07 -33.74
CA LEU A 117 -5.16 -3.78 -34.44
C LEU A 117 -4.85 -3.75 -35.94
N VAL A 118 -4.83 -4.91 -36.57
CA VAL A 118 -4.59 -5.05 -38.01
C VAL A 118 -5.89 -5.49 -38.66
N HIS A 119 -6.34 -4.77 -39.68
CA HIS A 119 -7.60 -5.03 -40.39
C HIS A 119 -7.34 -5.22 -41.89
N LYS A 120 -7.47 -6.46 -42.37
CA LYS A 120 -7.37 -6.83 -43.79
C LYS A 120 -8.65 -6.47 -44.53
N LYS A 121 -8.54 -5.63 -45.55
CA LYS A 121 -9.58 -5.34 -46.55
C LYS A 121 -9.30 -6.10 -47.84
N SER A 122 -10.14 -5.91 -48.85
CA SER A 122 -10.00 -6.55 -50.17
C SER A 122 -8.72 -6.17 -50.91
N ALA A 123 -8.26 -4.92 -50.80
CA ALA A 123 -7.11 -4.41 -51.56
C ALA A 123 -5.96 -3.85 -50.69
N SER A 124 -6.18 -3.73 -49.38
CA SER A 124 -5.27 -3.08 -48.46
C SER A 124 -5.38 -3.66 -47.05
N THR A 125 -4.41 -3.36 -46.19
CA THR A 125 -4.46 -3.66 -44.76
C THR A 125 -4.30 -2.37 -43.98
N ILE A 126 -5.14 -2.19 -42.96
CA ILE A 126 -5.09 -1.04 -42.06
C ILE A 126 -4.48 -1.45 -40.73
N PHE A 127 -3.46 -0.71 -40.31
CA PHE A 127 -2.79 -0.84 -39.04
C PHE A 127 -3.23 0.30 -38.13
N GLU A 128 -3.88 -0.05 -37.03
CA GLU A 128 -4.45 0.87 -36.05
C GLU A 128 -3.70 0.76 -34.73
N THR A 129 -3.20 1.88 -34.22
CA THR A 129 -2.42 1.90 -32.97
C THR A 129 -3.12 2.75 -31.91
N PHE A 130 -3.00 2.33 -30.65
CA PHE A 130 -3.62 3.03 -29.53
C PHE A 130 -2.94 2.71 -28.19
N GLU A 131 -3.06 3.63 -27.24
CA GLU A 131 -2.59 3.51 -25.87
C GLU A 131 -3.48 2.56 -25.04
N LEU A 132 -2.90 1.77 -24.13
CA LEU A 132 -3.67 0.88 -23.25
C LEU A 132 -3.92 1.46 -21.85
N SER A 133 -2.91 1.99 -21.19
CA SER A 133 -3.00 2.50 -19.82
C SER A 133 -2.68 4.00 -19.78
N PRO A 134 -3.61 4.85 -19.34
CA PRO A 134 -3.36 6.29 -19.23
C PRO A 134 -2.37 6.58 -18.09
N ALA A 135 -1.75 7.76 -18.12
CA ALA A 135 -0.90 8.25 -17.03
C ALA A 135 -1.66 8.34 -15.70
N ASN A 136 -0.99 8.04 -14.58
CA ASN A 136 -1.60 8.05 -13.24
C ASN A 136 -2.21 9.41 -12.93
N LYS A 137 -1.54 10.51 -13.30
CA LYS A 137 -2.08 11.87 -13.12
C LYS A 137 -3.46 12.01 -13.76
N VAL A 138 -3.61 11.57 -15.01
CA VAL A 138 -4.89 11.66 -15.75
C VAL A 138 -5.97 10.85 -15.04
N VAL A 139 -5.64 9.65 -14.54
CA VAL A 139 -6.58 8.83 -13.77
C VAL A 139 -7.02 9.54 -12.49
N MET A 140 -6.06 10.02 -11.70
CA MET A 140 -6.32 10.61 -10.37
C MET A 140 -6.99 11.99 -10.44
N THR A 141 -6.75 12.77 -11.49
CA THR A 141 -7.34 14.12 -11.62
C THR A 141 -8.68 14.14 -12.35
N THR A 142 -9.06 13.06 -13.03
CA THR A 142 -10.31 13.04 -13.80
C THR A 142 -11.51 13.01 -12.86
N GLN A 143 -12.34 14.05 -12.93
CA GLN A 143 -13.66 14.04 -12.28
C GLN A 143 -14.66 13.31 -13.18
N GLY A 144 -15.37 12.32 -12.63
CA GLY A 144 -16.38 11.58 -13.36
C GLY A 144 -15.81 10.42 -14.18
N ARG A 145 -15.76 10.53 -15.51
CA ARG A 145 -15.36 9.43 -16.40
C ARG A 145 -14.28 9.86 -17.37
N LEU A 146 -13.19 9.09 -17.42
CA LEU A 146 -12.13 9.29 -18.41
C LEU A 146 -12.63 8.84 -19.79
N VAL A 147 -12.67 9.79 -20.73
CA VAL A 147 -13.13 9.57 -22.11
C VAL A 147 -11.91 9.37 -23.00
N ARG A 148 -11.83 8.23 -23.68
CA ARG A 148 -10.71 7.88 -24.57
C ARG A 148 -11.23 7.46 -25.94
N GLN A 149 -10.51 7.86 -26.99
CA GLN A 149 -10.84 7.57 -28.39
C GLN A 149 -9.89 6.51 -28.94
N PHE A 150 -10.42 5.60 -29.76
CA PHE A 150 -9.68 4.49 -30.36
C PHE A 150 -10.07 4.33 -31.84
N PRO A 151 -9.11 4.13 -32.76
CA PRO A 151 -7.66 4.16 -32.53
C PRO A 151 -7.11 5.59 -32.39
N ALA A 152 -5.84 5.71 -31.99
CA ALA A 152 -5.12 6.98 -31.99
C ALA A 152 -4.58 7.33 -33.39
N ASN A 153 -4.03 6.34 -34.09
CA ASN A 153 -3.54 6.46 -35.46
C ASN A 153 -3.98 5.27 -36.31
N ALA A 154 -4.14 5.49 -37.62
CA ALA A 154 -4.43 4.44 -38.59
C ALA A 154 -3.61 4.65 -39.88
N THR A 155 -2.95 3.59 -40.34
CA THR A 155 -2.14 3.59 -41.57
C THR A 155 -2.61 2.49 -42.49
N GLU A 156 -2.93 2.82 -43.74
CA GLU A 156 -3.32 1.88 -44.79
C GLU A 156 -2.12 1.55 -45.68
N ILE A 157 -1.85 0.25 -45.86
CA ILE A 157 -0.78 -0.27 -46.72
C ILE A 157 -1.42 -1.16 -47.80
N PRO A 158 -1.04 -1.03 -49.07
CA PRO A 158 -1.51 -1.92 -50.14
C PRO A 158 -1.19 -3.39 -49.87
N TYR A 159 -2.03 -4.29 -50.37
CA TYR A 159 -1.87 -5.72 -50.15
C TYR A 159 -0.50 -6.30 -50.58
N PRO A 160 0.04 -5.95 -51.77
CA PRO A 160 1.33 -6.48 -52.22
C PRO A 160 2.49 -6.15 -51.27
N ASP A 161 2.48 -4.94 -50.70
CA ASP A 161 3.53 -4.48 -49.79
C ASP A 161 3.46 -5.18 -48.41
N VAL A 162 2.25 -5.60 -48.00
CA VAL A 162 2.05 -6.35 -46.74
C VAL A 162 2.37 -7.84 -46.90
N GLU A 163 2.18 -8.39 -48.09
CA GLU A 163 2.56 -9.78 -48.39
C GLU A 163 4.06 -9.97 -48.60
N ASP A 164 4.81 -8.89 -48.84
CA ASP A 164 6.26 -8.94 -48.94
C ASP A 164 6.89 -9.59 -47.69
N GLU A 165 7.72 -10.61 -47.90
CA GLU A 165 8.31 -11.39 -46.81
C GLU A 165 9.26 -10.55 -45.95
N ALA A 166 9.97 -9.58 -46.56
CA ALA A 166 10.86 -8.70 -45.83
C ALA A 166 10.06 -7.75 -44.93
N PHE A 167 8.96 -7.18 -45.43
CA PHE A 167 8.03 -6.37 -44.63
C PHE A 167 7.51 -7.16 -43.43
N GLN A 168 6.95 -8.35 -43.64
CA GLN A 168 6.40 -9.17 -42.55
C GLN A 168 7.45 -9.54 -41.50
N SER A 169 8.65 -9.90 -41.95
CA SER A 169 9.80 -10.22 -41.08
C SER A 169 10.23 -9.01 -40.25
N VAL A 170 10.37 -7.83 -40.85
CA VAL A 170 10.76 -6.60 -40.14
C VAL A 170 9.66 -6.17 -39.18
N PHE A 171 8.41 -6.16 -39.62
CA PHE A 171 7.28 -5.74 -38.81
C PHE A 171 7.12 -6.61 -37.55
N THR A 172 7.13 -7.93 -37.70
CA THR A 172 6.95 -8.87 -36.58
C THR A 172 8.12 -8.84 -35.60
N LYS A 173 9.38 -8.75 -36.07
CA LYS A 173 10.56 -8.57 -35.21
C LYS A 173 10.54 -7.23 -34.47
N THR A 174 10.08 -6.17 -35.14
CA THR A 174 9.93 -4.85 -34.54
C THR A 174 8.92 -4.88 -33.41
N LEU A 175 7.74 -5.48 -33.64
CA LEU A 175 6.72 -5.65 -32.60
C LEU A 175 7.19 -6.54 -31.44
N GLU A 176 7.90 -7.63 -31.72
CA GLU A 176 8.50 -8.49 -30.68
C GLU A 176 9.44 -7.67 -29.80
N LYS A 177 10.38 -6.92 -30.40
CA LYS A 177 11.32 -6.07 -29.66
C LYS A 177 10.60 -4.99 -28.84
N MET A 178 9.64 -4.29 -29.43
CA MET A 178 8.82 -3.30 -28.72
C MET A 178 8.01 -3.94 -27.58
N SER A 179 7.65 -5.22 -27.65
CA SER A 179 6.81 -5.84 -26.62
C SER A 179 7.55 -6.15 -25.31
N TYR A 180 8.88 -6.35 -25.35
CA TYR A 180 9.68 -6.67 -24.15
C TYR A 180 10.71 -5.60 -23.76
N GLN A 181 11.11 -4.73 -24.69
CA GLN A 181 12.12 -3.70 -24.43
C GLN A 181 11.46 -2.32 -24.31
N THR A 182 11.47 -1.75 -23.11
CA THR A 182 11.07 -0.36 -22.86
C THR A 182 12.15 0.62 -23.33
N VAL A 183 11.74 1.78 -23.84
CA VAL A 183 12.66 2.87 -24.26
C VAL A 183 12.83 3.84 -23.09
N GLN A 184 14.07 4.20 -22.73
CA GLN A 184 14.31 4.99 -21.50
C GLN A 184 13.66 6.38 -21.57
N GLU A 185 13.61 6.98 -22.75
CA GLU A 185 13.03 8.29 -23.03
C GLU A 185 11.50 8.32 -22.89
N THR A 186 10.85 7.15 -22.84
CA THR A 186 9.41 7.01 -22.60
C THR A 186 9.05 6.79 -21.14
N LYS A 187 10.05 6.64 -20.26
CA LYS A 187 9.84 6.59 -18.82
C LYS A 187 9.80 8.00 -18.25
N HIS A 188 8.82 8.25 -17.38
CA HIS A 188 8.76 9.48 -16.62
C HIS A 188 9.94 9.55 -15.65
N ARG A 189 10.46 10.76 -15.43
CA ARG A 189 11.52 11.02 -14.44
C ARG A 189 11.00 11.91 -13.32
N VAL A 190 11.45 11.63 -12.12
CA VAL A 190 11.13 12.39 -10.92
C VAL A 190 12.41 12.88 -10.26
N ARG A 191 12.34 14.11 -9.76
CA ARG A 191 13.44 14.70 -9.02
C ARG A 191 13.39 14.26 -7.55
N LYS A 192 14.29 13.36 -7.15
CA LYS A 192 14.49 12.94 -5.76
C LYS A 192 15.87 13.39 -5.28
N ALA A 193 15.97 14.03 -4.13
CA ALA A 193 17.23 14.54 -3.57
C ALA A 193 18.10 15.36 -4.58
N LYS A 194 17.43 16.19 -5.39
CA LYS A 194 17.97 17.01 -6.49
C LYS A 194 18.49 16.25 -7.73
N GLN A 195 18.36 14.92 -7.77
CA GLN A 195 18.73 14.08 -8.92
C GLN A 195 17.47 13.57 -9.63
N GLU A 196 17.57 13.37 -10.95
CA GLU A 196 16.49 12.76 -11.73
C GLU A 196 16.58 11.24 -11.66
N HIS A 197 15.48 10.60 -11.29
CA HIS A 197 15.33 9.15 -11.23
C HIS A 197 14.17 8.71 -12.10
N ASP A 198 14.28 7.56 -12.76
CA ASP A 198 13.15 6.96 -13.47
C ASP A 198 12.03 6.67 -12.46
N GLU A 199 10.81 7.15 -12.75
CA GLU A 199 9.62 6.88 -11.96
C GLU A 199 8.96 5.62 -12.47
N ASP A 200 9.50 4.48 -12.02
CA ASP A 200 9.00 3.16 -12.42
C ASP A 200 7.56 2.89 -11.94
N ARG A 201 6.98 3.74 -11.07
CA ARG A 201 5.56 3.66 -10.69
C ARG A 201 4.64 4.43 -11.61
N GLU A 202 5.10 5.07 -12.69
CA GLU A 202 4.25 5.69 -13.71
C GLU A 202 4.10 4.77 -14.94
N THR A 203 3.06 4.99 -15.76
CA THR A 203 2.92 4.29 -17.05
C THR A 203 3.96 4.77 -18.06
N VAL A 204 4.32 3.85 -18.96
CA VAL A 204 5.21 4.16 -20.09
C VAL A 204 4.43 4.98 -21.12
N GLU A 205 5.04 6.03 -21.66
CA GLU A 205 4.43 6.80 -22.73
C GLU A 205 4.30 5.97 -24.02
N PRO A 206 3.11 5.93 -24.66
CA PRO A 206 2.82 5.01 -25.75
C PRO A 206 3.43 5.43 -27.11
N ARG A 207 4.19 6.54 -27.16
CA ARG A 207 4.68 7.18 -28.39
C ARG A 207 5.47 6.28 -29.33
N ILE A 208 6.11 5.22 -28.82
CA ILE A 208 6.78 4.22 -29.66
C ILE A 208 5.77 3.45 -30.54
N VAL A 209 4.58 3.18 -30.00
CA VAL A 209 3.50 2.48 -30.71
C VAL A 209 2.53 3.47 -31.37
N THR A 210 2.24 4.62 -30.76
CA THR A 210 1.28 5.58 -31.31
C THR A 210 1.89 6.50 -32.36
N ASP A 211 3.19 6.80 -32.30
CA ASP A 211 3.79 7.83 -33.16
C ASP A 211 4.90 7.25 -34.05
N PHE A 212 5.88 6.56 -33.45
CA PHE A 212 7.03 6.02 -34.17
C PHE A 212 6.63 4.89 -35.14
N LEU A 213 5.92 3.86 -34.64
CA LEU A 213 5.49 2.74 -35.48
C LEU A 213 4.62 3.20 -36.69
N PRO A 214 3.58 4.04 -36.52
CA PRO A 214 2.84 4.58 -37.66
C PRO A 214 3.68 5.44 -38.60
N SER A 215 4.72 6.12 -38.10
CA SER A 215 5.65 6.87 -38.97
C SER A 215 6.49 5.93 -39.83
N MET A 216 6.92 4.79 -39.30
CA MET A 216 7.57 3.75 -40.11
C MET A 216 6.62 3.17 -41.16
N LEU A 217 5.40 2.82 -40.75
CA LEU A 217 4.39 2.23 -41.65
C LEU A 217 3.97 3.19 -42.77
N ARG A 218 3.98 4.50 -42.52
CA ARG A 218 3.74 5.55 -43.53
C ARG A 218 4.79 5.58 -44.64
N GLY A 219 5.98 5.02 -44.44
CA GLY A 219 6.98 4.94 -45.51
C GLY A 219 6.58 4.03 -46.68
N VAL A 220 5.69 3.05 -46.42
CA VAL A 220 5.18 2.09 -47.41
C VAL A 220 3.66 2.19 -47.60
N GLY A 221 3.01 3.17 -46.97
CA GLY A 221 1.57 3.31 -46.94
C GLY A 221 1.13 4.75 -46.80
N LYS A 222 -0.10 4.97 -46.36
CA LYS A 222 -0.66 6.31 -46.14
C LYS A 222 -1.47 6.37 -44.86
N GLN A 223 -1.45 7.52 -44.20
CA GLN A 223 -2.32 7.76 -43.06
C GLN A 223 -3.77 7.86 -43.52
N VAL A 224 -4.67 7.20 -42.80
CA VAL A 224 -6.10 7.19 -43.11
C VAL A 224 -6.93 7.48 -41.87
N THR A 225 -8.13 8.00 -42.08
CA THR A 225 -9.13 8.12 -41.01
C THR A 225 -10.06 6.92 -41.07
N VAL A 226 -10.23 6.23 -39.94
CA VAL A 226 -11.14 5.08 -39.82
C VAL A 226 -12.24 5.37 -38.81
N PRO A 227 -13.43 4.73 -38.96
CA PRO A 227 -14.45 4.78 -37.91
C PRO A 227 -13.88 4.24 -36.59
N GLY A 228 -13.75 5.14 -35.62
CA GLY A 228 -13.29 4.84 -34.28
C GLY A 228 -14.43 4.63 -33.29
N ILE A 229 -14.06 4.36 -32.05
CA ILE A 229 -14.96 4.29 -30.90
C ILE A 229 -14.52 5.25 -29.81
N CYS A 230 -15.50 5.80 -29.10
CA CYS A 230 -15.27 6.57 -27.88
C CYS A 230 -15.68 5.71 -26.69
N LYS A 231 -14.76 5.48 -25.75
CA LYS A 231 -15.02 4.69 -24.54
C LYS A 231 -14.79 5.53 -23.29
N ASN A 232 -15.73 5.39 -22.35
CA ASN A 232 -15.50 5.75 -20.97
C ASN A 232 -14.69 4.63 -20.31
N THR A 233 -13.41 4.86 -20.04
CA THR A 233 -12.54 3.95 -19.31
C THR A 233 -12.60 4.27 -17.83
N HIS A 234 -12.90 3.26 -17.01
CA HIS A 234 -12.87 3.38 -15.57
C HIS A 234 -11.58 2.73 -15.10
N GLU A 235 -10.64 3.58 -14.72
CA GLU A 235 -9.29 3.23 -14.28
C GLU A 235 -9.15 3.65 -12.81
N GLU A 236 -8.33 2.93 -12.07
CA GLU A 236 -7.99 3.23 -10.68
C GLU A 236 -6.49 2.97 -10.51
N VAL A 237 -5.83 3.76 -9.66
CA VAL A 237 -4.43 3.56 -9.28
C VAL A 237 -4.39 3.35 -7.77
N MET A 238 -4.20 2.10 -7.36
CA MET A 238 -4.20 1.73 -5.95
C MET A 238 -2.77 1.40 -5.52
N TRP A 239 -2.32 2.01 -4.44
CA TRP A 239 -0.99 1.77 -3.90
C TRP A 239 -1.07 1.62 -2.39
N SER A 240 -0.66 0.45 -1.89
CA SER A 240 -0.57 0.12 -0.48
C SER A 240 0.71 -0.67 -0.25
N ASP A 241 1.77 0.05 0.11
CA ASP A 241 3.08 -0.49 0.47
C ASP A 241 3.59 -1.59 -0.48
N SER A 242 3.51 -1.31 -1.79
CA SER A 242 3.89 -2.24 -2.85
C SER A 242 4.94 -1.62 -3.76
N LYS A 243 5.71 -2.46 -4.48
CA LYS A 243 6.72 -1.97 -5.44
C LYS A 243 6.09 -1.16 -6.57
N PHE A 244 5.02 -1.70 -7.15
CA PHE A 244 4.25 -1.10 -8.23
C PHE A 244 2.78 -0.98 -7.83
N PRO A 245 2.12 0.15 -8.16
CA PRO A 245 0.70 0.30 -7.89
C PRO A 245 -0.11 -0.70 -8.70
N TRP A 246 -1.23 -1.13 -8.14
CA TRP A 246 -2.24 -1.84 -8.91
C TRP A 246 -2.87 -0.88 -9.92
N ARG A 247 -3.01 -1.38 -11.14
CA ARG A 247 -3.75 -0.74 -12.23
C ARG A 247 -4.62 -1.77 -12.90
N ARG A 248 -5.67 -1.29 -13.57
CA ARG A 248 -6.49 -2.18 -14.40
C ARG A 248 -5.66 -2.76 -15.56
N SER A 249 -5.92 -4.02 -15.87
CA SER A 249 -5.17 -4.78 -16.87
C SER A 249 -5.19 -4.10 -18.26
N PRO A 250 -4.01 -3.80 -18.85
CA PRO A 250 -3.91 -3.27 -20.21
C PRO A 250 -4.52 -4.23 -21.25
N VAL A 251 -4.33 -5.54 -21.04
CA VAL A 251 -4.89 -6.61 -21.89
C VAL A 251 -6.42 -6.62 -21.85
N TRP A 252 -7.02 -6.31 -20.70
CA TRP A 252 -8.46 -6.20 -20.60
C TRP A 252 -9.01 -5.07 -21.49
N LEU A 253 -8.34 -3.91 -21.49
CA LEU A 253 -8.74 -2.83 -22.38
C LEU A 253 -8.52 -3.20 -23.85
N LEU A 254 -7.38 -3.80 -24.19
CA LEU A 254 -7.05 -4.28 -25.53
C LEU A 254 -8.17 -5.19 -26.07
N ILE A 255 -8.58 -6.20 -25.30
CA ILE A 255 -9.69 -7.11 -25.64
C ILE A 255 -10.98 -6.32 -25.84
N ARG A 256 -11.33 -5.41 -24.92
CA ARG A 256 -12.57 -4.63 -25.02
C ARG A 256 -12.60 -3.70 -26.23
N VAL A 257 -11.47 -3.10 -26.61
CA VAL A 257 -11.37 -2.22 -27.78
C VAL A 257 -11.44 -3.07 -29.05
N GLY A 258 -10.65 -4.15 -29.13
CA GLY A 258 -10.67 -5.07 -30.26
C GLY A 258 -12.05 -5.67 -30.52
N LEU A 259 -12.72 -6.21 -29.50
CA LEU A 259 -14.06 -6.79 -29.65
C LEU A 259 -15.09 -5.76 -30.14
N GLN A 260 -15.08 -4.55 -29.58
CA GLN A 260 -16.04 -3.52 -29.98
C GLN A 260 -15.77 -3.03 -31.41
N LEU A 261 -14.50 -2.80 -31.78
CA LEU A 261 -14.15 -2.37 -33.14
C LEU A 261 -14.50 -3.46 -34.17
N THR A 262 -14.17 -4.72 -33.90
CA THR A 262 -14.50 -5.86 -34.76
C THR A 262 -16.00 -6.00 -34.95
N MET A 263 -16.77 -5.99 -33.86
CA MET A 263 -18.23 -6.11 -33.93
C MET A 263 -18.88 -4.89 -34.58
N ALA A 264 -18.42 -3.67 -34.31
CA ALA A 264 -18.97 -2.46 -34.94
C ALA A 264 -18.74 -2.41 -36.46
N ARG A 265 -17.72 -3.10 -36.97
CA ARG A 265 -17.38 -3.15 -38.40
C ARG A 265 -18.08 -4.28 -39.14
N LEU A 266 -18.29 -5.41 -38.47
CA LEU A 266 -18.77 -6.64 -39.10
C LEU A 266 -20.25 -6.96 -38.77
N ALA A 267 -20.79 -6.46 -37.67
CA ALA A 267 -22.19 -6.67 -37.31
C ALA A 267 -23.11 -5.65 -37.99
N ARG A 268 -24.41 -5.97 -38.06
CA ARG A 268 -25.43 -5.04 -38.58
C ARG A 268 -25.67 -3.87 -37.63
N LYS A 269 -26.04 -2.71 -38.18
CA LYS A 269 -26.18 -1.43 -37.45
C LYS A 269 -27.30 -1.40 -36.40
N ASP A 270 -28.22 -2.36 -36.43
CA ASP A 270 -29.43 -2.43 -35.60
C ASP A 270 -29.26 -3.23 -34.29
N LYS A 271 -28.18 -4.00 -34.14
CA LYS A 271 -27.85 -4.76 -32.91
C LYS A 271 -26.51 -4.32 -32.33
N ASP A 272 -26.32 -4.52 -31.02
CA ASP A 272 -25.05 -4.24 -30.32
C ASP A 272 -24.51 -5.54 -29.67
N PRO A 273 -24.00 -6.48 -30.49
CA PRO A 273 -23.53 -7.79 -30.01
C PRO A 273 -22.36 -7.66 -29.02
N TYR A 274 -21.65 -6.52 -29.04
CA TYR A 274 -20.62 -6.23 -28.05
C TYR A 274 -21.21 -6.10 -26.65
N LYS A 275 -22.29 -5.33 -26.48
CA LYS A 275 -22.93 -5.20 -25.16
C LYS A 275 -23.51 -6.52 -24.66
N GLU A 276 -24.12 -7.29 -25.55
CA GLU A 276 -24.67 -8.62 -25.24
C GLU A 276 -23.58 -9.57 -24.76
N PHE A 277 -22.49 -9.70 -25.55
CA PHE A 277 -21.34 -10.51 -25.17
C PHE A 277 -20.72 -10.06 -23.84
N MET A 278 -20.59 -8.76 -23.59
CA MET A 278 -20.01 -8.26 -22.34
C MET A 278 -20.84 -8.66 -21.11
N ILE A 279 -22.18 -8.68 -21.22
CA ILE A 279 -23.05 -9.14 -20.12
C ILE A 279 -22.94 -10.65 -19.97
N PHE A 280 -22.92 -11.39 -21.08
CA PHE A 280 -22.72 -12.84 -21.06
C PHE A 280 -21.39 -13.23 -20.41
N LEU A 281 -20.29 -12.56 -20.78
CA LEU A 281 -18.97 -12.74 -20.18
C LEU A 281 -18.99 -12.50 -18.66
N MET A 282 -19.60 -11.39 -18.23
CA MET A 282 -19.74 -11.09 -16.81
C MET A 282 -20.56 -12.16 -16.08
N ALA A 283 -21.65 -12.64 -16.68
CA ALA A 283 -22.45 -13.73 -16.10
C ALA A 283 -21.64 -15.03 -15.96
N GLN A 284 -20.81 -15.40 -16.94
CA GLN A 284 -19.95 -16.58 -16.82
C GLN A 284 -18.96 -16.47 -15.65
N VAL A 285 -18.41 -15.27 -15.37
CA VAL A 285 -17.55 -15.07 -14.19
C VAL A 285 -18.36 -15.19 -12.90
N LEU A 286 -19.60 -14.67 -12.87
CA LEU A 286 -20.50 -14.80 -11.72
C LEU A 286 -20.85 -16.26 -11.41
N ASP A 287 -21.12 -17.07 -12.43
CA ASP A 287 -21.40 -18.50 -12.29
C ASP A 287 -20.23 -19.23 -11.59
N VAL A 288 -19.00 -18.96 -12.04
CA VAL A 288 -17.78 -19.50 -11.39
C VAL A 288 -17.66 -18.98 -9.96
N ALA A 289 -17.95 -17.70 -9.71
CA ALA A 289 -17.84 -17.11 -8.38
C ALA A 289 -18.83 -17.68 -7.36
N VAL A 290 -20.06 -17.97 -7.79
CA VAL A 290 -21.09 -18.63 -6.96
C VAL A 290 -20.63 -20.05 -6.60
N LYS A 291 -20.16 -20.81 -7.60
CA LYS A 291 -19.67 -22.19 -7.40
C LYS A 291 -18.46 -22.28 -6.47
N GLN A 292 -17.61 -21.25 -6.45
CA GLN A 292 -16.45 -21.16 -5.55
C GLN A 292 -16.76 -20.56 -4.19
N SER A 293 -18.03 -20.30 -3.87
CA SER A 293 -18.43 -19.71 -2.59
C SER A 293 -17.74 -18.37 -2.28
N THR A 294 -17.54 -17.52 -3.29
CA THR A 294 -16.98 -16.17 -3.14
C THR A 294 -17.77 -15.34 -2.14
N ALA A 295 -17.15 -14.35 -1.49
CA ALA A 295 -17.77 -13.52 -0.46
C ALA A 295 -19.02 -12.76 -0.96
N SER A 296 -19.99 -12.55 -0.07
CA SER A 296 -21.35 -12.10 -0.42
C SER A 296 -21.37 -10.69 -1.02
N GLU A 297 -20.53 -9.79 -0.53
CA GLU A 297 -20.37 -8.42 -1.00
C GLU A 297 -19.83 -8.35 -2.44
N VAL A 298 -18.92 -9.27 -2.79
CA VAL A 298 -18.38 -9.39 -4.15
C VAL A 298 -19.45 -9.91 -5.09
N LEU A 299 -20.15 -10.99 -4.70
CA LEU A 299 -21.26 -11.55 -5.48
C LEU A 299 -22.37 -10.53 -5.70
N HIS A 300 -22.74 -9.77 -4.67
CA HIS A 300 -23.73 -8.71 -4.78
C HIS A 300 -23.28 -7.62 -5.76
N THR A 301 -22.03 -7.16 -5.66
CA THR A 301 -21.45 -6.18 -6.60
C THR A 301 -21.51 -6.69 -8.05
N MET A 302 -21.15 -7.96 -8.27
CA MET A 302 -21.20 -8.57 -9.60
C MET A 302 -22.62 -8.63 -10.15
N LEU A 303 -23.56 -9.14 -9.34
CA LEU A 303 -24.98 -9.23 -9.65
C LEU A 303 -25.56 -7.86 -10.03
N THR A 304 -25.37 -6.84 -9.19
CA THR A 304 -25.86 -5.48 -9.45
C THR A 304 -25.30 -4.89 -10.75
N LYS A 305 -24.01 -5.12 -11.06
CA LYS A 305 -23.41 -4.64 -12.31
C LYS A 305 -24.00 -5.34 -13.53
N ILE A 306 -24.29 -6.65 -13.45
CA ILE A 306 -24.95 -7.40 -14.52
C ILE A 306 -26.39 -6.91 -14.71
N SER A 307 -27.19 -6.83 -13.64
CA SER A 307 -28.58 -6.36 -13.69
C SER A 307 -28.68 -4.95 -14.27
N ARG A 308 -27.82 -4.01 -13.84
CA ARG A 308 -27.78 -2.64 -14.39
C ARG A 308 -27.42 -2.60 -15.89
N ARG A 309 -26.62 -3.55 -16.38
CA ARG A 309 -26.28 -3.62 -17.82
C ARG A 309 -27.41 -4.24 -18.64
N LEU A 310 -28.11 -5.24 -18.09
CA LEU A 310 -29.32 -5.80 -18.69
C LEU A 310 -30.38 -4.71 -18.90
N CYS A 311 -30.64 -3.86 -17.88
CA CYS A 311 -31.58 -2.74 -18.02
C CYS A 311 -31.17 -1.68 -19.06
N LYS A 312 -29.90 -1.66 -19.49
CA LYS A 312 -29.39 -0.73 -20.51
C LYS A 312 -29.46 -1.29 -21.92
N LEU A 313 -29.77 -2.59 -22.09
CA LEU A 313 -30.06 -3.14 -23.40
C LEU A 313 -31.43 -2.64 -23.82
N LYS A 314 -31.48 -1.90 -24.94
CA LYS A 314 -32.74 -1.35 -25.47
C LYS A 314 -33.63 -2.42 -26.09
N TYR A 315 -33.03 -3.48 -26.62
CA TYR A 315 -33.69 -4.61 -27.27
C TYR A 315 -32.96 -5.89 -26.86
N LEU A 316 -33.69 -6.94 -26.49
CA LEU A 316 -33.12 -8.26 -26.26
C LEU A 316 -33.13 -9.02 -27.58
N SER A 317 -31.96 -9.42 -28.08
CA SER A 317 -31.87 -10.30 -29.24
C SER A 317 -32.55 -11.65 -28.96
N ILE A 318 -33.16 -12.22 -29.98
CA ILE A 318 -33.62 -13.62 -29.96
C ILE A 318 -32.37 -14.52 -29.82
N GLY A 319 -32.36 -15.49 -28.90
CA GLY A 319 -31.21 -16.36 -28.62
C GLY A 319 -31.35 -17.13 -27.31
N ARG A 320 -30.44 -18.07 -27.04
CA ARG A 320 -30.41 -18.85 -25.78
C ARG A 320 -29.62 -18.17 -24.66
N TRP A 321 -28.72 -17.26 -25.02
CA TRP A 321 -27.88 -16.57 -24.04
C TRP A 321 -28.65 -15.79 -22.96
N PRO A 322 -29.83 -15.14 -23.21
CA PRO A 322 -30.56 -14.44 -22.16
C PRO A 322 -31.07 -15.39 -21.08
N GLN A 323 -31.51 -16.58 -21.48
CA GLN A 323 -31.99 -17.63 -20.56
C GLN A 323 -30.83 -18.16 -19.70
N SER A 324 -29.66 -18.36 -20.29
CA SER A 324 -28.44 -18.73 -19.56
C SER A 324 -28.05 -17.68 -18.52
N ILE A 325 -28.15 -16.38 -18.87
CA ILE A 325 -27.88 -15.30 -17.91
C ILE A 325 -28.94 -15.28 -16.80
N GLN A 326 -30.22 -15.45 -17.14
CA GLN A 326 -31.31 -15.49 -16.16
C GLN A 326 -31.10 -16.60 -15.14
N GLN A 327 -30.68 -17.79 -15.58
CA GLN A 327 -30.37 -18.91 -14.71
C GLN A 327 -29.24 -18.55 -13.73
N ILE A 328 -28.12 -18.04 -14.23
CA ILE A 328 -26.95 -17.67 -13.41
C ILE A 328 -27.30 -16.57 -12.41
N VAL A 329 -28.01 -15.52 -12.85
CA VAL A 329 -28.44 -14.40 -11.99
C VAL A 329 -29.39 -14.90 -10.89
N SER A 330 -30.31 -15.81 -11.22
CA SER A 330 -31.25 -16.40 -10.26
C SER A 330 -30.52 -17.26 -9.23
N GLU A 331 -29.56 -18.06 -9.66
CA GLU A 331 -28.74 -18.89 -8.78
C GLU A 331 -27.88 -18.06 -7.83
N ALA A 332 -27.24 -17.00 -8.33
CA ALA A 332 -26.51 -16.05 -7.51
C ALA A 332 -27.41 -15.33 -6.48
N SER A 333 -28.61 -14.92 -6.90
CA SER A 333 -29.59 -14.28 -6.01
C SER A 333 -30.07 -15.24 -4.92
N LYS A 334 -30.36 -16.49 -5.27
CA LYS A 334 -30.73 -17.55 -4.31
C LYS A 334 -29.59 -17.83 -3.33
N CYS A 335 -28.35 -17.86 -3.80
CA CYS A 335 -27.17 -18.02 -2.96
C CYS A 335 -27.08 -16.90 -1.90
N LEU A 336 -27.22 -15.64 -2.32
CA LEU A 336 -27.19 -14.49 -1.43
C LEU A 336 -28.34 -14.48 -0.43
N ALA A 337 -29.58 -14.75 -0.88
CA ALA A 337 -30.74 -14.87 -0.01
C ALA A 337 -30.54 -15.95 1.07
N THR A 338 -30.07 -17.14 0.65
CA THR A 338 -29.78 -18.24 1.59
C THR A 338 -28.74 -17.85 2.64
N ARG A 339 -27.68 -17.13 2.25
CA ARG A 339 -26.66 -16.65 3.18
C ARG A 339 -27.22 -15.60 4.15
N TRP A 340 -28.04 -14.68 3.64
CA TRP A 340 -28.70 -13.67 4.48
C TRP A 340 -29.65 -14.31 5.49
N ASP A 341 -30.45 -15.30 5.08
CA ASP A 341 -31.33 -16.05 5.98
C ASP A 341 -30.58 -16.75 7.10
N ARG A 342 -29.39 -17.31 6.82
CA ARG A 342 -28.53 -17.90 7.84
C ARG A 342 -28.01 -16.87 8.83
N ILE A 343 -27.61 -15.68 8.35
CA ILE A 343 -27.17 -14.58 9.21
C ILE A 343 -28.34 -14.12 10.10
N ARG A 344 -29.52 -13.89 9.52
CA ARG A 344 -30.73 -13.52 10.28
C ARG A 344 -31.02 -14.52 11.38
N LYS A 345 -31.12 -15.81 11.06
CA LYS A 345 -31.40 -16.87 12.06
C LYS A 345 -30.33 -16.97 13.16
N ARG A 346 -29.08 -16.61 12.89
CA ARG A 346 -28.00 -16.61 13.89
C ARG A 346 -28.07 -15.41 14.82
N GLU A 347 -28.37 -14.23 14.27
CA GLU A 347 -28.37 -12.95 14.99
C GLU A 347 -29.74 -12.59 15.60
N GLU A 348 -30.78 -13.36 15.28
CA GLU A 348 -32.11 -13.29 15.91
C GLU A 348 -32.02 -13.85 17.35
N LYS A 349 -31.27 -13.18 18.21
CA LYS A 349 -31.49 -13.29 19.65
C LYS A 349 -32.85 -12.65 19.93
N LEU A 350 -33.79 -13.46 20.41
CA LEU A 350 -34.98 -12.96 21.09
C LEU A 350 -34.48 -12.05 22.22
N LEU A 351 -34.62 -10.74 22.06
CA LEU A 351 -34.58 -9.84 23.19
C LEU A 351 -35.71 -10.29 24.11
N GLU A 352 -35.38 -10.86 25.26
CA GLU A 352 -36.36 -11.22 26.29
C GLU A 352 -36.91 -9.92 26.92
N LEU A 353 -37.74 -9.22 26.15
CA LEU A 353 -38.42 -7.99 26.58
C LEU A 353 -39.43 -8.27 27.73
N ASN A 354 -39.71 -9.54 28.02
CA ASN A 354 -40.51 -9.97 29.17
C ASN A 354 -39.90 -9.52 30.51
N ASP A 355 -38.58 -9.31 30.58
CA ASP A 355 -37.93 -8.77 31.80
C ASP A 355 -38.15 -7.26 31.97
N LEU A 356 -38.50 -6.54 30.90
CA LEU A 356 -38.86 -5.11 30.94
C LEU A 356 -40.35 -4.87 31.27
N GLU A 357 -41.19 -5.90 31.14
CA GLU A 357 -42.64 -5.81 31.41
C GLU A 357 -42.96 -5.94 32.91
N LYS A 358 -42.05 -6.49 33.72
CA LYS A 358 -42.20 -6.48 35.18
C LYS A 358 -41.99 -5.06 35.70
N SER A 359 -43.07 -4.38 36.06
CA SER A 359 -43.04 -3.09 36.75
C SER A 359 -42.39 -3.21 38.14
N VAL A 360 -41.07 -3.23 38.20
CA VAL A 360 -40.30 -3.12 39.45
C VAL A 360 -40.22 -1.65 39.87
N MET A 361 -41.37 -0.98 39.97
CA MET A 361 -41.45 0.38 40.52
C MET A 361 -41.76 0.33 42.03
N GLU A 362 -42.55 -0.64 42.50
CA GLU A 362 -42.89 -0.76 43.93
C GLU A 362 -41.71 -1.22 44.80
N CYS A 363 -40.83 -2.11 44.31
CA CYS A 363 -39.67 -2.58 45.08
C CYS A 363 -38.58 -1.51 45.28
N ASN A 364 -38.59 -0.41 44.51
CA ASN A 364 -37.64 0.69 44.65
C ASN A 364 -38.09 1.77 45.66
N SER A 365 -39.25 1.58 46.30
CA SER A 365 -39.79 2.53 47.30
C SER A 365 -39.52 2.11 48.75
N HIS A 366 -39.06 0.88 48.99
CA HIS A 366 -38.75 0.35 50.32
C HIS A 366 -37.30 -0.15 50.38
N PHE A 367 -36.38 0.74 50.73
CA PHE A 367 -35.00 0.36 51.06
C PHE A 367 -34.96 -0.20 52.48
N SER A 368 -34.75 -1.51 52.61
CA SER A 368 -34.30 -2.12 53.87
C SER A 368 -32.78 -1.99 53.95
N LEU A 369 -32.28 -1.35 55.01
CA LEU A 369 -30.84 -1.24 55.31
C LEU A 369 -30.50 -2.11 56.52
N PRO A 370 -30.55 -3.45 56.40
CA PRO A 370 -30.41 -4.36 57.52
C PRO A 370 -29.04 -4.28 58.19
N SER A 371 -28.01 -3.84 57.45
CA SER A 371 -26.69 -3.54 58.03
C SER A 371 -26.69 -2.27 58.89
N MET A 372 -27.48 -1.26 58.53
CA MET A 372 -27.62 -0.02 59.31
C MET A 372 -28.50 -0.26 60.54
N GLU A 373 -29.61 -1.00 60.40
CA GLU A 373 -30.41 -1.45 61.54
C GLU A 373 -29.63 -2.39 62.46
N GLY A 374 -28.83 -3.30 61.90
CA GLY A 374 -27.92 -4.15 62.67
C GLY A 374 -26.86 -3.33 63.42
N PHE A 375 -26.27 -2.31 62.77
CA PHE A 375 -25.35 -1.39 63.41
C PHE A 375 -26.04 -0.61 64.55
N LEU A 376 -27.20 -0.02 64.32
CA LEU A 376 -27.96 0.74 65.33
C LEU A 376 -28.38 -0.14 66.51
N ASN A 377 -28.84 -1.37 66.26
CA ASN A 377 -29.19 -2.35 67.29
C ASN A 377 -27.97 -2.91 68.04
N SER A 378 -26.76 -2.77 67.49
CA SER A 378 -25.51 -3.13 68.17
C SER A 378 -25.03 -2.06 69.15
N ILE A 379 -25.44 -0.79 68.98
CA ILE A 379 -24.95 0.35 69.79
C ILE A 379 -25.25 0.17 71.29
N PRO A 380 -26.46 -0.24 71.73
CA PRO A 380 -26.75 -0.47 73.14
C PRO A 380 -26.02 -1.69 73.73
N LYS A 381 -25.60 -2.63 72.86
CA LYS A 381 -24.90 -3.88 73.25
C LYS A 381 -23.39 -3.69 73.40
N ARG A 382 -22.85 -2.55 72.98
CA ARG A 382 -21.44 -2.19 73.19
C ARG A 382 -21.28 -1.77 74.64
N GLY A 383 -21.07 -2.75 75.53
CA GLY A 383 -20.63 -2.49 76.89
C GLY A 383 -19.34 -1.68 76.89
N LYS A 384 -19.15 -0.81 77.90
CA LYS A 384 -17.90 -0.08 78.14
C LYS A 384 -16.78 -1.06 78.54
N HIS A 385 -16.28 -1.84 77.59
CA HIS A 385 -15.00 -2.51 77.72
C HIS A 385 -13.92 -1.57 77.19
N ILE A 386 -13.38 -0.74 78.09
CA ILE A 386 -12.05 -0.16 77.90
C ILE A 386 -11.08 -1.21 78.46
N GLU A 387 -10.76 -2.20 77.64
CA GLU A 387 -9.49 -2.90 77.79
C GLU A 387 -8.53 -2.16 76.87
N PHE A 388 -7.51 -1.52 77.43
CA PHE A 388 -6.38 -1.04 76.64
C PHE A 388 -5.58 -2.29 76.23
N PRO A 389 -5.65 -2.76 74.97
CA PRO A 389 -4.70 -3.76 74.53
C PRO A 389 -3.36 -3.03 74.49
N ASN A 390 -2.30 -3.64 75.02
CA ASN A 390 -0.94 -3.11 74.88
C ASN A 390 -0.66 -2.81 73.41
N PHE A 391 -0.73 -1.54 73.04
CA PHE A 391 -0.45 -1.08 71.69
C PHE A 391 1.06 -1.13 71.48
N ILE A 392 1.51 -2.14 70.73
CA ILE A 392 2.89 -2.23 70.26
C ILE A 392 2.87 -1.75 68.80
N PRO A 393 3.24 -0.50 68.50
CA PRO A 393 3.27 -0.01 67.13
C PRO A 393 4.35 -0.75 66.34
N ILE A 394 3.95 -1.45 65.27
CA ILE A 394 4.88 -1.96 64.26
C ILE A 394 5.08 -0.85 63.22
N PRO A 395 6.29 -0.27 63.08
CA PRO A 395 6.53 0.78 62.10
C PRO A 395 6.53 0.19 60.69
N HIS A 396 5.42 0.35 59.97
CA HIS A 396 5.25 -0.09 58.59
C HIS A 396 5.94 0.82 57.55
N VAL A 397 6.49 1.95 58.00
CA VAL A 397 7.24 2.91 57.18
C VAL A 397 8.48 3.35 57.95
N GLN A 398 9.63 3.42 57.27
CA GLN A 398 10.92 3.81 57.85
C GLN A 398 11.31 5.23 57.39
N PRO A 399 11.96 6.04 58.24
CA PRO A 399 12.50 7.33 57.83
C PRO A 399 13.51 7.18 56.70
N LEU A 400 13.50 8.12 55.75
CA LEU A 400 14.47 8.14 54.65
C LEU A 400 15.81 8.74 55.12
N ASN A 401 16.92 8.18 54.64
CA ASN A 401 18.25 8.72 54.91
C ASN A 401 18.50 9.94 54.00
N SER A 402 18.88 11.08 54.58
CA SER A 402 19.20 12.31 53.83
C SER A 402 20.38 12.18 52.87
N ASN A 403 21.30 11.22 53.10
CA ASN A 403 22.48 11.04 52.26
C ASN A 403 22.26 10.17 51.01
N ASN A 404 21.12 9.46 50.92
CA ASN A 404 20.85 8.53 49.81
C ASN A 404 19.57 8.94 49.09
N LEU A 405 19.55 8.81 47.76
CA LEU A 405 18.31 8.99 46.99
C LEU A 405 17.25 7.97 47.45
N PRO A 406 16.00 8.41 47.67
CA PRO A 406 14.93 7.52 48.06
C PRO A 406 14.59 6.54 46.92
N THR A 407 14.14 5.36 47.30
CA THR A 407 13.65 4.35 46.34
C THR A 407 12.16 4.14 46.53
N VAL A 408 11.40 4.13 45.44
CA VAL A 408 9.98 3.82 45.47
C VAL A 408 9.80 2.31 45.61
N THR A 409 9.56 1.84 46.84
CA THR A 409 9.40 0.41 47.14
C THR A 409 7.95 -0.05 46.91
N ALA A 410 7.80 -1.23 46.30
CA ALA A 410 6.53 -1.94 46.28
C ALA A 410 6.25 -2.46 47.69
N GLY A 411 5.06 -2.15 48.23
CA GLY A 411 4.67 -2.53 49.57
C GLY A 411 3.16 -2.42 49.75
N ASP A 412 2.67 -2.75 50.94
CA ASP A 412 1.24 -2.69 51.27
C ASP A 412 0.64 -1.32 50.87
N GLU A 413 -0.44 -1.37 50.09
CA GLU A 413 -1.15 -0.20 49.55
C GLU A 413 -1.67 0.71 50.66
N ARG A 414 -1.98 0.15 51.84
CA ARG A 414 -2.47 0.92 53.00
C ARG A 414 -1.47 1.97 53.46
N TYR A 415 -0.18 1.74 53.25
CA TYR A 415 0.89 2.65 53.66
C TYR A 415 1.47 3.49 52.51
N LEU A 416 0.91 3.37 51.31
CA LEU A 416 1.36 4.10 50.13
C LEU A 416 1.35 5.63 50.32
N PRO A 417 0.31 6.27 50.90
CA PRO A 417 0.27 7.72 51.09
C PRO A 417 1.44 8.23 51.93
N PHE A 418 1.78 7.50 52.98
CA PHE A 418 2.87 7.85 53.89
C PHE A 418 4.23 7.71 53.21
N ARG A 419 4.42 6.68 52.36
CA ARG A 419 5.66 6.53 51.58
C ARG A 419 5.83 7.68 50.58
N LEU A 420 4.77 8.07 49.88
CA LEU A 420 4.80 9.21 48.96
C LEU A 420 5.11 10.52 49.70
N ALA A 421 4.44 10.77 50.83
CA ALA A 421 4.68 11.95 51.66
C ALA A 421 6.12 12.01 52.20
N LEU A 422 6.74 10.87 52.53
CA LEU A 422 8.15 10.84 52.94
C LEU A 422 9.09 11.21 51.80
N ILE A 423 8.84 10.74 50.58
CA ILE A 423 9.65 11.11 49.40
C ILE A 423 9.51 12.62 49.12
N GLU A 424 8.29 13.15 49.16
CA GLU A 424 8.02 14.57 48.97
C GLU A 424 8.70 15.43 50.03
N SER A 425 8.66 15.00 51.29
CA SER A 425 9.36 15.64 52.42
C SER A 425 10.88 15.57 52.27
N TRP A 426 11.42 14.43 51.82
CA TRP A 426 12.84 14.27 51.53
C TRP A 426 13.29 15.21 50.41
N VAL A 427 12.50 15.35 49.34
CA VAL A 427 12.79 16.29 48.25
C VAL A 427 12.80 17.73 48.77
N ALA A 428 11.81 18.10 49.58
CA ALA A 428 11.71 19.45 50.14
C ALA A 428 12.86 19.83 51.09
N THR A 429 13.47 18.86 51.78
CA THR A 429 14.41 19.14 52.88
C THR A 429 15.85 18.69 52.61
N SER A 430 16.05 17.65 51.81
CA SER A 430 17.35 16.97 51.67
C SER A 430 17.92 17.01 50.24
N LEU A 431 17.12 17.34 49.21
CA LEU A 431 17.55 17.28 47.80
C LEU A 431 18.74 18.20 47.48
N ASP A 432 18.72 19.47 47.91
CA ASP A 432 19.80 20.43 47.62
C ASP A 432 21.12 20.02 48.29
N THR A 433 21.05 19.51 49.53
CA THR A 433 22.20 18.99 50.28
C THR A 433 22.75 17.74 49.59
N TRP A 434 21.87 16.81 49.20
CA TRP A 434 22.26 15.61 48.47
C TRP A 434 22.93 15.97 47.14
N LEU A 435 22.33 16.88 46.37
CA LEU A 435 22.87 17.32 45.08
C LEU A 435 24.26 17.94 45.26
N THR A 436 24.47 18.79 46.25
CA THR A 436 25.78 19.42 46.50
C THR A 436 26.89 18.39 46.72
N CYS A 437 26.59 17.28 47.41
CA CYS A 437 27.55 16.21 47.66
C CYS A 437 27.80 15.31 46.43
N HIS A 438 26.83 15.17 45.53
CA HIS A 438 26.88 14.18 44.45
C HIS A 438 26.92 14.81 43.05
N ILE A 439 26.89 16.13 42.89
CA ILE A 439 26.79 16.80 41.57
C ILE A 439 27.92 16.44 40.59
N ALA A 440 29.09 16.07 41.11
CA ALA A 440 30.25 15.66 40.32
C ALA A 440 30.24 14.18 39.92
N GLU A 441 29.29 13.38 40.43
CA GLU A 441 29.19 11.97 40.09
C GLU A 441 28.48 11.77 38.75
N GLU A 442 29.04 10.90 37.91
CA GLU A 442 28.54 10.66 36.55
C GLU A 442 27.11 10.07 36.52
N ASN A 443 26.70 9.37 37.59
CA ASN A 443 25.41 8.69 37.68
C ASN A 443 24.27 9.54 38.24
N SER A 444 24.54 10.73 38.80
CA SER A 444 23.52 11.49 39.54
C SER A 444 22.33 11.88 38.68
N CYS A 445 22.57 12.31 37.44
CA CYS A 445 21.49 12.60 36.49
C CYS A 445 20.62 11.35 36.22
N ARG A 446 21.26 10.19 36.01
CA ARG A 446 20.58 8.92 35.75
C ARG A 446 19.73 8.49 36.94
N ASP A 447 20.26 8.61 38.15
CA ASP A 447 19.57 8.19 39.37
C ASP A 447 18.41 9.14 39.71
N LEU A 448 18.57 10.45 39.50
CA LEU A 448 17.48 11.43 39.58
C LEU A 448 16.38 11.14 38.56
N LYS A 449 16.72 10.86 37.30
CA LYS A 449 15.76 10.45 36.26
C LYS A 449 14.98 9.20 36.68
N ARG A 450 15.66 8.19 37.22
CA ARG A 450 15.02 6.95 37.71
C ARG A 450 14.05 7.26 38.87
N LEU A 451 14.44 8.16 39.78
CA LEU A 451 13.56 8.58 40.87
C LEU A 451 12.31 9.30 40.34
N ILE A 452 12.46 10.27 39.43
CA ILE A 452 11.32 10.98 38.81
C ILE A 452 10.34 9.98 38.19
N GLN A 453 10.85 9.05 37.38
CA GLN A 453 10.03 8.06 36.67
C GLN A 453 9.31 7.11 37.64
N SER A 454 10.03 6.57 38.62
CA SER A 454 9.46 5.64 39.60
C SER A 454 8.43 6.33 40.50
N TYR A 455 8.72 7.53 40.98
CA TYR A 455 7.81 8.33 41.81
C TYR A 455 6.54 8.69 41.02
N HIS A 456 6.68 9.27 39.83
CA HIS A 456 5.54 9.66 39.01
C HIS A 456 4.65 8.47 38.64
N SER A 457 5.22 7.30 38.33
CA SER A 457 4.46 6.10 37.97
C SER A 457 3.50 5.62 39.07
N VAL A 458 3.86 5.86 40.34
CA VAL A 458 3.08 5.46 41.51
C VAL A 458 2.19 6.61 41.99
N ALA A 459 2.73 7.81 42.10
CA ALA A 459 2.02 9.01 42.57
C ALA A 459 0.86 9.39 41.63
N SER A 460 1.05 9.33 40.31
CA SER A 460 0.00 9.70 39.35
C SER A 460 -1.26 8.85 39.45
N ARG A 461 -1.11 7.55 39.76
CA ARG A 461 -2.22 6.62 39.97
C ARG A 461 -2.96 6.92 41.27
N TRP A 462 -2.21 7.24 42.32
CA TRP A 462 -2.77 7.50 43.64
C TRP A 462 -3.46 8.88 43.71
N TYR A 463 -2.92 9.89 43.03
CA TYR A 463 -3.41 11.27 43.07
C TYR A 463 -4.37 11.64 41.92
N PHE A 464 -4.74 10.70 41.06
CA PHE A 464 -5.56 10.94 39.86
C PHE A 464 -6.85 11.76 40.11
N SER A 465 -7.53 11.53 41.24
CA SER A 465 -8.77 12.22 41.61
C SER A 465 -8.59 13.35 42.64
N ARG A 466 -7.34 13.75 42.92
CA ARG A 466 -6.98 14.69 44.01
C ARG A 466 -6.09 15.81 43.47
N PRO A 467 -6.66 16.96 43.11
CA PRO A 467 -5.92 18.00 42.37
C PRO A 467 -4.83 18.69 43.22
N GLU A 468 -5.02 18.83 44.54
CA GLU A 468 -3.99 19.37 45.45
C GLU A 468 -2.78 18.42 45.57
N ASP A 469 -3.04 17.12 45.75
CA ASP A 469 -1.97 16.13 45.83
C ASP A 469 -1.26 15.93 44.48
N ALA A 470 -2.01 15.99 43.38
CA ALA A 470 -1.43 16.01 42.03
C ALA A 470 -0.53 17.23 41.82
N SER A 471 -0.89 18.39 42.39
CA SER A 471 -0.08 19.60 42.33
C SER A 471 1.23 19.45 43.11
N ARG A 472 1.19 18.82 44.29
CA ARG A 472 2.39 18.49 45.08
C ARG A 472 3.30 17.48 44.38
N MET A 473 2.70 16.51 43.68
CA MET A 473 3.45 15.55 42.86
C MET A 473 4.20 16.24 41.73
N LEU A 474 3.53 17.13 41.00
CA LEU A 474 4.15 17.90 39.92
C LEU A 474 5.29 18.77 40.45
N LEU A 475 5.07 19.49 41.56
CA LEU A 475 6.10 20.30 42.21
C LEU A 475 7.34 19.47 42.58
N THR A 476 7.14 18.30 43.19
CA THR A 476 8.22 17.37 43.57
C THR A 476 8.98 16.84 42.36
N ALA A 477 8.27 16.48 41.28
CA ALA A 477 8.90 16.06 40.03
C ALA A 477 9.69 17.21 39.38
N GLY A 478 9.20 18.44 39.48
CA GLY A 478 9.86 19.64 39.00
C GLY A 478 11.17 19.95 39.75
N GLU A 479 11.17 19.86 41.08
CA GLU A 479 12.39 20.06 41.89
C GLU A 479 13.46 18.99 41.58
N LEU A 480 13.05 17.72 41.44
CA LEU A 480 13.94 16.64 41.00
C LEU A 480 14.49 16.90 39.58
N TRP A 481 13.67 17.44 38.67
CA TRP A 481 14.12 17.83 37.34
C TRP A 481 15.15 18.96 37.39
N VAL A 482 14.95 19.99 38.25
CA VAL A 482 15.92 21.07 38.47
C VAL A 482 17.25 20.51 38.96
N ALA A 483 17.23 19.55 39.89
CA ALA A 483 18.45 18.89 40.35
C ALA A 483 19.15 18.12 39.21
N ALA A 484 18.38 17.48 38.32
CA ALA A 484 18.93 16.79 37.17
C ALA A 484 19.54 17.77 36.15
N ASP A 485 18.87 18.89 35.84
CA ASP A 485 19.38 19.93 34.95
C ASP A 485 20.70 20.53 35.48
N LYS A 486 20.77 20.81 36.80
CA LYS A 486 22.02 21.26 37.46
C LYS A 486 23.15 20.25 37.32
N ALA A 487 22.88 18.96 37.53
CA ALA A 487 23.87 17.89 37.39
C ALA A 487 24.36 17.73 35.94
N VAL A 488 23.45 17.78 34.95
CA VAL A 488 23.84 17.69 33.54
C VAL A 488 24.60 18.92 33.09
N ILE A 489 24.23 20.13 33.53
CA ILE A 489 24.98 21.35 33.22
C ILE A 489 26.39 21.30 33.84
N HIS A 490 26.55 20.70 35.01
CA HIS A 490 27.87 20.50 35.62
C HIS A 490 28.76 19.59 34.77
N ALA A 491 28.21 18.45 34.32
CA ALA A 491 28.93 17.50 33.48
C ALA A 491 29.11 17.97 32.02
N LEU A 492 28.15 18.74 31.50
CA LEU A 492 28.11 19.23 30.12
C LEU A 492 27.76 20.73 30.09
N PRO A 493 28.74 21.62 30.38
CA PRO A 493 28.51 23.06 30.52
C PRO A 493 27.88 23.73 29.30
N MET A 494 28.08 23.17 28.10
CA MET A 494 27.51 23.67 26.86
C MET A 494 25.96 23.66 26.87
N LEU A 495 25.33 22.74 27.62
CA LEU A 495 23.87 22.65 27.71
C LEU A 495 23.24 23.91 28.33
N ASN A 496 23.99 24.63 29.18
CA ASN A 496 23.51 25.87 29.79
C ASN A 496 23.17 26.96 28.75
N ALA A 497 23.75 26.91 27.56
CA ALA A 497 23.45 27.86 26.49
C ALA A 497 22.12 27.59 25.76
N TYR A 498 21.47 26.45 26.00
CA TYR A 498 20.25 26.03 25.31
C TYR A 498 19.04 26.07 26.25
N ASP A 499 17.90 26.48 25.70
CA ASP A 499 16.62 26.52 26.41
C ASP A 499 16.13 25.09 26.67
N PRO A 500 15.84 24.71 27.93
CA PRO A 500 15.25 23.42 28.24
C PRO A 500 13.79 23.26 27.75
N GLU A 501 13.15 24.32 27.24
CA GLU A 501 11.78 24.36 26.73
C GLU A 501 10.72 23.88 27.75
N VAL A 502 10.99 24.03 29.04
CA VAL A 502 10.01 23.74 30.10
C VAL A 502 9.10 24.97 30.28
N PRO A 503 7.78 24.85 30.00
CA PRO A 503 6.86 25.97 30.08
C PRO A 503 6.66 26.41 31.52
N THR A 504 6.75 27.72 31.75
CA THR A 504 6.54 28.33 33.07
C THR A 504 5.06 28.31 33.50
N GLU A 505 4.15 28.28 32.53
CA GLU A 505 2.70 28.41 32.72
C GLU A 505 2.10 27.18 33.42
N VAL A 506 2.73 26.01 33.27
CA VAL A 506 2.26 24.75 33.89
C VAL A 506 2.37 24.81 35.41
N TRP A 507 3.35 25.55 35.93
CA TRP A 507 3.61 25.67 37.36
C TRP A 507 2.68 26.68 38.05
N GLN A 508 2.13 27.64 37.29
CA GLN A 508 1.18 28.64 37.78
C GLN A 508 -0.22 28.07 38.06
N ALA A 509 -0.52 26.87 37.54
CA ALA A 509 -1.81 26.20 37.72
C ALA A 509 -1.86 25.27 38.94
N LEU A 510 -0.79 25.19 39.74
CA LEU A 510 -0.70 24.29 40.89
C LEU A 510 -1.58 24.77 42.06
N LEU A 511 -2.36 23.85 42.62
CA LEU A 511 -3.17 24.08 43.82
C LEU A 511 -2.35 23.75 45.08
N LEU A 512 -1.73 24.76 45.68
CA LEU A 512 -0.88 24.61 46.86
C LEU A 512 -1.53 25.29 48.07
N ALA A 513 -1.74 24.53 49.16
CA ALA A 513 -2.41 25.03 50.37
C ALA A 513 -1.42 25.55 51.43
N SER A 514 -0.13 25.22 51.34
CA SER A 514 0.88 25.56 52.35
C SER A 514 1.85 26.64 51.86
N MET A 515 2.23 27.56 52.76
CA MET A 515 3.25 28.57 52.47
C MET A 515 4.59 27.93 52.08
N ALA A 516 4.95 26.81 52.72
CA ALA A 516 6.17 26.07 52.42
C ALA A 516 6.19 25.53 50.97
N ASP A 517 5.06 25.01 50.47
CA ASP A 517 4.96 24.56 49.08
C ASP A 517 4.98 25.73 48.09
N MET A 518 4.39 26.89 48.45
CA MET A 518 4.48 28.10 47.64
C MET A 518 5.92 28.63 47.53
N GLU A 519 6.71 28.56 48.62
CA GLU A 519 8.14 28.91 48.59
C GLU A 519 8.95 27.94 47.72
N ARG A 520 8.64 26.64 47.77
CA ARG A 520 9.24 25.63 46.88
C ARG A 520 8.95 25.93 45.41
N LEU A 521 7.70 26.25 45.09
CA LEU A 521 7.28 26.65 43.76
C LEU A 521 8.04 27.90 43.30
N HIS A 522 8.16 28.91 44.15
CA HIS A 522 8.90 30.14 43.83
C HIS A 522 10.35 29.87 43.43
N ARG A 523 11.07 28.99 44.16
CA ARG A 523 12.45 28.61 43.82
C ARG A 523 12.55 27.90 42.47
N LEU A 524 11.59 27.04 42.15
CA LEU A 524 11.51 26.36 40.87
C LEU A 524 11.28 27.35 39.72
N GLU A 525 10.31 28.25 39.88
CA GLU A 525 10.01 29.29 38.89
C GLU A 525 11.21 30.23 38.69
N GLU A 526 11.86 30.65 39.77
CA GLU A 526 13.08 31.47 39.71
C GLU A 526 14.18 30.77 38.93
N TYR A 527 14.40 29.46 39.16
CA TYR A 527 15.38 28.67 38.40
C TYR A 527 15.06 28.66 36.91
N LEU A 528 13.82 28.35 36.52
CA LEU A 528 13.40 28.30 35.12
C LEU A 528 13.51 29.67 34.44
N LEU A 529 13.10 30.74 35.12
CA LEU A 529 13.23 32.11 34.60
C LEU A 529 14.69 32.51 34.43
N ASN A 530 15.57 32.14 35.35
CA ASN A 530 17.00 32.39 35.24
C ASN A 530 17.61 31.60 34.06
N ARG A 531 17.26 30.32 33.88
CA ARG A 531 17.66 29.54 32.69
C ARG A 531 17.20 30.21 31.40
N GLN A 532 15.95 30.64 31.30
CA GLN A 532 15.42 31.35 30.13
C GLN A 532 16.12 32.69 29.87
N ARG A 533 16.48 33.45 30.91
CA ARG A 533 17.25 34.71 30.75
C ARG A 533 18.64 34.45 30.17
N VAL A 534 19.33 33.42 30.67
CA VAL A 534 20.66 33.03 30.16
C VAL A 534 20.56 32.62 28.70
N THR A 535 19.58 31.80 28.33
CA THR A 535 19.47 31.26 26.96
C THR A 535 19.03 32.32 25.94
N ARG A 536 18.12 33.25 26.33
CA ARG A 536 17.75 34.41 25.50
C ARG A 536 18.94 35.30 25.16
N SER A 537 19.93 35.40 26.05
CA SER A 537 21.15 36.18 25.77
C SER A 537 22.09 35.51 24.76
N MET A 538 21.98 34.19 24.59
CA MET A 538 22.88 33.37 23.77
C MET A 538 22.35 33.11 22.35
N ASP A 539 21.07 33.42 22.07
CA ASP A 539 20.39 33.26 20.77
C ASP A 539 20.63 31.88 20.13
N ARG A 540 20.58 30.82 20.94
CA ARG A 540 20.73 29.43 20.47
C ARG A 540 19.39 28.91 19.96
N PRO A 541 19.40 28.13 18.85
CA PRO A 541 18.19 27.51 18.36
C PRO A 541 17.72 26.41 19.33
N SER A 542 16.44 26.04 19.19
CA SER A 542 15.81 24.97 19.96
C SER A 542 16.65 23.69 20.01
N ILE A 543 16.83 23.13 21.21
CA ILE A 543 17.56 21.88 21.40
C ILE A 543 16.81 20.66 20.85
N PHE A 544 15.47 20.72 20.80
CA PHE A 544 14.63 19.61 20.35
C PHE A 544 14.18 19.73 18.89
N ARG A 545 14.11 20.95 18.34
CA ARG A 545 13.51 21.22 17.02
C ARG A 545 14.52 21.60 15.96
N SER A 546 15.73 22.01 16.35
CA SER A 546 16.76 22.44 15.39
C SER A 546 17.60 21.28 14.89
N TYR A 547 17.61 21.05 13.59
CA TYR A 547 18.41 20.01 12.94
C TYR A 547 19.34 20.62 11.88
N GLY A 548 20.64 20.29 11.94
CA GLY A 548 21.63 20.76 10.96
C GLY A 548 21.90 22.27 10.94
N HIS A 549 21.54 23.00 12.01
CA HIS A 549 21.87 24.42 12.14
C HIS A 549 23.26 24.62 12.74
N ARG A 550 24.01 25.63 12.29
CA ARG A 550 25.40 25.87 12.75
C ARG A 550 25.52 25.95 14.27
N TYR A 551 24.54 26.55 14.93
CA TYR A 551 24.52 26.77 16.38
C TYR A 551 23.66 25.74 17.14
N SER A 552 23.14 24.69 16.49
CA SER A 552 22.39 23.65 17.20
C SER A 552 23.30 22.81 18.09
N PHE A 553 22.73 22.26 19.16
CA PHE A 553 23.46 21.47 20.13
C PHE A 553 24.22 20.30 19.49
N PRO A 554 23.60 19.45 18.63
CA PRO A 554 24.31 18.34 17.98
C PRO A 554 25.55 18.77 17.19
N VAL A 555 25.46 19.88 16.45
CA VAL A 555 26.56 20.39 15.61
C VAL A 555 27.70 20.95 16.46
N GLN A 556 27.36 21.68 17.52
CA GLN A 556 28.33 22.24 18.44
C GLN A 556 29.03 21.14 19.24
N TYR A 557 28.28 20.12 19.69
CA TYR A 557 28.84 18.96 20.38
C TYR A 557 29.81 18.18 19.46
N PHE A 558 29.36 17.88 18.23
CA PHE A 558 30.18 17.20 17.22
C PHE A 558 31.52 17.91 16.99
N SER A 559 31.50 19.24 16.92
CA SER A 559 32.68 20.04 16.66
C SER A 559 33.74 19.93 17.77
N GLY A 560 33.30 19.68 19.01
CA GLY A 560 34.19 19.46 20.17
C GLY A 560 34.54 18.00 20.45
N SER A 561 33.86 17.03 19.80
CA SER A 561 34.04 15.60 20.08
C SER A 561 34.85 14.90 18.99
N VAL A 562 36.06 14.46 19.34
CA VAL A 562 36.93 13.68 18.44
C VAL A 562 36.30 12.33 18.06
N GLU A 563 35.63 11.68 19.01
CA GLU A 563 34.95 10.39 18.80
C GLU A 563 33.87 10.50 17.72
N HIS A 564 33.06 11.56 17.74
CA HIS A 564 32.03 11.78 16.72
C HIS A 564 32.64 12.10 15.34
N GLN A 565 33.75 12.83 15.31
CA GLN A 565 34.48 13.12 14.06
C GLN A 565 35.06 11.85 13.45
N GLN A 566 35.62 10.96 14.27
CA GLN A 566 36.10 9.65 13.85
C GLN A 566 34.95 8.77 13.35
N LEU A 567 33.84 8.69 14.10
CA LEU A 567 32.65 7.94 13.70
C LEU A 567 32.12 8.39 12.33
N LYS A 568 32.07 9.71 12.07
CA LYS A 568 31.70 10.25 10.76
C LYS A 568 32.64 9.75 9.66
N ALA A 569 33.95 9.82 9.88
CA ALA A 569 34.94 9.37 8.91
C ALA A 569 34.82 7.86 8.62
N GLU A 570 34.63 7.04 9.66
CA GLU A 570 34.41 5.59 9.51
C GLU A 570 33.15 5.26 8.71
N ILE A 571 32.05 5.98 8.95
CA ILE A 571 30.79 5.83 8.20
C ILE A 571 31.03 6.17 6.72
N GLU A 572 31.72 7.28 6.43
CA GLU A 572 32.00 7.73 5.07
C GLU A 572 32.95 6.75 4.34
N GLU A 573 33.99 6.25 5.00
CA GLU A 573 34.91 5.26 4.43
C GLU A 573 34.20 3.95 4.10
N ARG A 574 33.39 3.43 5.03
CA ARG A 574 32.58 2.22 4.81
C ARG A 574 31.61 2.42 3.65
N ALA A 575 30.97 3.59 3.55
CA ALA A 575 30.06 3.91 2.45
C ALA A 575 30.78 4.00 1.09
N LEU A 576 32.02 4.52 1.05
CA LEU A 576 32.83 4.51 -0.17
C LEU A 576 33.15 3.09 -0.64
N ALA A 577 33.58 2.22 0.28
CA ALA A 577 33.89 0.82 -0.03
C ALA A 577 32.64 0.08 -0.56
N GLN A 578 31.50 0.25 0.10
CA GLN A 578 30.21 -0.32 -0.33
C GLN A 578 29.79 0.19 -1.72
N ARG A 579 29.96 1.48 -1.99
CA ARG A 579 29.68 2.07 -3.30
C ARG A 579 30.56 1.47 -4.40
N GLN A 580 31.85 1.29 -4.12
CA GLN A 580 32.79 0.71 -5.08
C GLN A 580 32.43 -0.75 -5.40
N ALA A 581 32.13 -1.56 -4.38
CA ALA A 581 31.63 -2.92 -4.56
C ALA A 581 30.34 -2.96 -5.41
N LYS A 582 29.43 -2.00 -5.21
CA LYS A 582 28.20 -1.90 -6.00
C LYS A 582 28.44 -1.54 -7.46
N ILE A 583 29.44 -0.70 -7.75
CA ILE A 583 29.85 -0.38 -9.13
C ILE A 583 30.39 -1.63 -9.84
N GLU A 584 31.17 -2.45 -9.15
CA GLU A 584 31.72 -3.70 -9.69
C GLU A 584 30.62 -4.74 -9.94
N GLU A 585 29.68 -4.89 -9.00
CA GLU A 585 28.48 -5.71 -9.19
C GLU A 585 27.68 -5.27 -10.42
N LEU A 586 27.47 -3.95 -10.60
CA LEU A 586 26.77 -3.40 -11.76
C LEU A 586 27.50 -3.74 -13.07
N ARG A 587 28.84 -3.64 -13.11
CA ARG A 587 29.63 -4.03 -14.29
C ARG A 587 29.46 -5.51 -14.61
N ARG A 588 29.50 -6.37 -13.59
CA ARG A 588 29.29 -7.82 -13.74
C ARG A 588 27.90 -8.13 -14.30
N LEU A 589 26.85 -7.55 -13.72
CA LEU A 589 25.47 -7.75 -14.15
C LEU A 589 25.24 -7.24 -15.58
N LYS A 590 25.83 -6.11 -15.98
CA LYS A 590 25.78 -5.63 -17.38
C LYS A 590 26.40 -6.61 -18.36
N LYS A 591 27.55 -7.21 -18.01
CA LYS A 591 28.20 -8.24 -18.84
C LYS A 591 27.35 -9.51 -18.95
N GLU A 592 26.76 -9.94 -17.84
CA GLU A 592 25.85 -11.09 -17.79
C GLU A 592 24.60 -10.84 -18.65
N TYR A 593 23.99 -9.66 -18.52
CA TYR A 593 22.86 -9.23 -19.36
C TYR A 593 23.20 -9.29 -20.85
N GLY A 594 24.34 -8.72 -21.25
CA GLY A 594 24.79 -8.76 -22.65
C GLY A 594 24.99 -10.19 -23.17
N THR A 595 25.53 -11.08 -22.34
CA THR A 595 25.71 -12.51 -22.67
C THR A 595 24.37 -13.22 -22.84
N LEU A 596 23.40 -12.97 -21.96
CA LEU A 596 22.05 -13.54 -22.05
C LEU A 596 21.31 -13.03 -23.29
N MET A 597 21.42 -11.74 -23.61
CA MET A 597 20.82 -11.16 -24.81
C MET A 597 21.44 -11.68 -26.11
N HIS A 598 22.76 -11.92 -26.15
CA HIS A 598 23.40 -12.59 -27.28
C HIS A 598 22.81 -13.99 -27.51
N ARG A 599 22.70 -14.79 -26.44
CA ARG A 599 22.10 -16.14 -26.51
C ARG A 599 20.62 -16.09 -26.91
N PHE A 600 19.88 -15.07 -26.47
CA PHE A 600 18.49 -14.85 -26.89
C PHE A 600 18.39 -14.56 -28.39
N ASN A 601 19.31 -13.78 -28.95
CA ASN A 601 19.32 -13.44 -30.38
C ASN A 601 19.73 -14.62 -31.26
N ASP A 602 20.65 -15.47 -30.79
CA ASP A 602 21.12 -16.64 -31.56
C ASP A 602 20.17 -17.85 -31.49
N ALA A 603 19.41 -17.97 -30.39
CA ALA A 603 18.51 -19.09 -30.17
C ALA A 603 17.25 -18.98 -31.02
N ARG A 604 16.72 -20.13 -31.45
CA ARG A 604 15.41 -20.23 -32.12
C ARG A 604 14.33 -20.65 -31.14
N CYS A 605 13.07 -20.33 -31.47
CA CYS A 605 11.93 -20.79 -30.70
C CYS A 605 11.65 -22.28 -30.98
N ASP A 606 11.37 -23.04 -29.92
CA ASP A 606 10.88 -24.41 -30.04
C ASP A 606 9.36 -24.36 -30.30
N GLU A 607 8.94 -24.82 -31.47
CA GLU A 607 7.54 -24.87 -31.89
C GLU A 607 7.07 -26.32 -31.98
N TYR A 608 5.84 -26.59 -31.53
CA TYR A 608 5.18 -27.87 -31.76
C TYR A 608 3.80 -27.64 -32.40
N SER A 609 3.43 -28.52 -33.32
CA SER A 609 2.11 -28.48 -33.97
C SER A 609 1.07 -29.15 -33.08
N ARG A 610 -0.09 -28.51 -32.91
CA ARG A 610 -1.26 -29.09 -32.23
C ARG A 610 -2.50 -28.86 -33.08
N GLU A 611 -3.32 -29.88 -33.25
CA GLU A 611 -4.66 -29.68 -33.82
C GLU A 611 -5.62 -29.16 -32.74
N GLU A 612 -6.21 -28.00 -33.01
CA GLU A 612 -7.27 -27.42 -32.19
C GLU A 612 -8.42 -26.95 -33.09
N TYR A 613 -9.59 -27.57 -32.92
CA TYR A 613 -10.81 -27.30 -33.69
C TYR A 613 -10.66 -27.59 -35.20
N GLY A 614 -9.95 -28.66 -35.57
CA GLY A 614 -9.73 -29.06 -36.96
C GLY A 614 -8.71 -28.21 -37.72
N ILE A 615 -7.92 -27.40 -37.02
CA ILE A 615 -6.84 -26.57 -37.58
C ILE A 615 -5.54 -26.94 -36.89
N THR A 616 -4.51 -27.28 -37.66
CA THR A 616 -3.14 -27.43 -37.15
C THR A 616 -2.57 -26.04 -36.82
N VAL A 617 -2.33 -25.78 -35.54
CA VAL A 617 -1.75 -24.53 -35.03
C VAL A 617 -0.33 -24.81 -34.56
N ARG A 618 0.63 -23.95 -34.92
CA ARG A 618 1.98 -24.04 -34.34
C ARG A 618 1.97 -23.29 -33.02
N GLN A 619 2.20 -24.03 -31.93
CA GLN A 619 2.29 -23.46 -30.60
C GLN A 619 3.76 -23.31 -30.18
N HIS A 620 4.06 -22.17 -29.61
CA HIS A 620 5.33 -21.90 -28.98
C HIS A 620 5.45 -22.69 -27.66
N SER A 621 6.57 -23.40 -27.47
CA SER A 621 6.81 -24.16 -26.24
C SER A 621 6.81 -23.27 -25.00
N TYR A 622 6.10 -23.71 -23.95
CA TYR A 622 6.14 -23.05 -22.64
C TYR A 622 7.55 -23.08 -22.01
N ALA A 623 8.40 -24.01 -22.44
CA ALA A 623 9.76 -24.20 -21.98
C ALA A 623 10.82 -23.69 -22.97
N CYS A 624 10.44 -22.78 -23.89
CA CYS A 624 11.33 -22.28 -24.93
C CYS A 624 12.64 -21.73 -24.37
N VAL A 625 13.75 -22.27 -24.85
CA VAL A 625 15.10 -21.92 -24.39
C VAL A 625 15.43 -20.45 -24.69
N ARG A 626 15.03 -19.96 -25.88
CA ARG A 626 15.20 -18.57 -26.30
C ARG A 626 14.59 -17.61 -25.26
N HIS A 627 13.29 -17.71 -25.01
CA HIS A 627 12.62 -16.81 -24.08
C HIS A 627 13.05 -17.00 -22.62
N ARG A 628 13.56 -18.17 -22.24
CA ARG A 628 14.19 -18.38 -20.92
C ARG A 628 15.46 -17.52 -20.74
N TYR A 629 16.22 -17.24 -21.80
CA TYR A 629 17.34 -16.29 -21.72
C TYR A 629 16.87 -14.86 -21.52
N LEU A 630 15.80 -14.45 -22.21
CA LEU A 630 15.17 -13.15 -22.01
C LEU A 630 14.65 -12.99 -20.58
N ASP A 631 14.00 -14.02 -20.04
CA ASP A 631 13.54 -14.03 -18.65
C ASP A 631 14.69 -13.85 -17.66
N LYS A 632 15.78 -14.60 -17.84
CA LYS A 632 16.97 -14.45 -16.99
C LYS A 632 17.54 -13.04 -17.08
N ALA A 633 17.60 -12.47 -18.29
CA ALA A 633 18.11 -11.12 -18.51
C ALA A 633 17.24 -10.06 -17.81
N ASN A 634 15.92 -10.17 -17.95
CA ASN A 634 14.95 -9.25 -17.35
C ASN A 634 14.87 -9.38 -15.83
N ASN A 635 15.21 -10.55 -15.27
CA ASN A 635 15.21 -10.81 -13.83
C ASN A 635 16.54 -10.45 -13.14
N LEU A 636 17.55 -9.96 -13.86
CA LEU A 636 18.75 -9.43 -13.22
C LEU A 636 18.37 -8.18 -12.42
N GLN A 637 18.62 -8.22 -11.12
CA GLN A 637 18.32 -7.13 -10.19
C GLN A 637 19.58 -6.68 -9.48
N ILE A 638 19.62 -5.38 -9.18
CA ILE A 638 20.64 -4.77 -8.35
C ILE A 638 19.94 -3.82 -7.37
N GLN A 639 20.25 -3.95 -6.09
CA GLN A 639 19.76 -3.02 -5.07
C GLN A 639 20.42 -1.64 -5.25
N VAL A 640 19.71 -0.57 -4.93
CA VAL A 640 20.29 0.78 -4.95
C VAL A 640 21.20 0.92 -3.73
N HIS A 641 22.40 1.45 -3.95
CA HIS A 641 23.26 1.88 -2.85
C HIS A 641 22.86 3.30 -2.44
N GLU A 642 22.38 3.44 -1.21
CA GLU A 642 22.07 4.74 -0.61
C GLU A 642 23.23 5.22 0.26
N TRP A 643 23.55 6.51 0.18
CA TRP A 643 24.60 7.09 1.01
C TRP A 643 24.06 7.31 2.42
N PRO A 644 24.75 6.87 3.49
CA PRO A 644 24.17 6.80 4.84
C PRO A 644 24.01 8.15 5.53
N LEU A 645 24.68 9.21 5.06
CA LEU A 645 24.64 10.54 5.67
C LEU A 645 23.96 11.59 4.77
N PRO A 646 23.34 12.63 5.33
CA PRO A 646 22.91 13.81 4.57
C PRO A 646 24.04 14.43 3.73
N LYS A 647 23.67 15.01 2.58
CA LYS A 647 24.63 15.75 1.74
C LYS A 647 25.12 17.04 2.40
N ASN A 648 24.28 17.65 3.24
CA ASN A 648 24.65 18.85 3.99
C ASN A 648 25.54 18.44 5.16
N THR A 649 26.73 19.04 5.24
CA THR A 649 27.72 18.73 6.28
C THR A 649 27.17 18.91 7.69
N LEU A 650 26.39 19.96 7.95
CA LEU A 650 25.87 20.24 9.29
C LEU A 650 24.77 19.24 9.70
N GLU A 651 23.92 18.84 8.75
CA GLU A 651 22.92 17.78 8.96
C GLU A 651 23.60 16.42 9.18
N ALA A 652 24.69 16.14 8.46
CA ALA A 652 25.49 14.94 8.68
C ALA A 652 26.12 14.92 10.07
N GLN A 653 26.67 16.04 10.54
CA GLN A 653 27.19 16.17 11.90
C GLN A 653 26.11 15.94 12.96
N ALA A 654 24.94 16.55 12.77
CA ALA A 654 23.80 16.34 13.66
C ALA A 654 23.35 14.86 13.65
N THR A 655 23.31 14.22 12.49
CA THR A 655 22.98 12.79 12.36
C THR A 655 23.94 11.92 13.15
N VAL A 656 25.25 12.19 13.04
CA VAL A 656 26.27 11.40 13.73
C VAL A 656 26.15 11.55 15.25
N PHE A 657 25.82 12.74 15.75
CA PHE A 657 25.47 12.94 17.16
C PHE A 657 24.25 12.10 17.58
N GLU A 658 23.15 12.13 16.82
CA GLU A 658 21.95 11.34 17.15
C GLU A 658 22.19 9.82 17.09
N LEU A 659 23.17 9.37 16.29
CA LEU A 659 23.58 7.95 16.25
C LEU A 659 24.39 7.53 17.49
N ALA A 660 25.04 8.47 18.17
CA ALA A 660 25.96 8.22 19.28
C ALA A 660 25.77 9.24 20.41
N VAL A 661 24.52 9.43 20.84
CA VAL A 661 24.18 10.42 21.87
C VAL A 661 24.94 10.11 23.17
N PRO A 662 25.64 11.09 23.76
CA PRO A 662 26.34 10.92 25.03
C PRO A 662 25.39 10.49 26.14
N LEU A 663 25.80 9.55 27.00
CA LEU A 663 24.94 9.00 28.07
C LEU A 663 24.41 10.04 29.07
N ILE A 664 25.09 11.18 29.18
CA ILE A 664 24.74 12.27 30.09
C ILE A 664 23.68 13.23 29.53
N PHE A 665 23.45 13.20 28.21
CA PHE A 665 22.41 13.95 27.51
C PHE A 665 21.09 13.17 27.54
#